data_AF-A0A6J8EB64-F1
#
_entry.id   AF-A0A6J8EB64-F1
#
_cell.length_a   1.000
_cell.length_b   1.000
_cell.length_c   1.000
_cell.angle_alpha   90.00
_cell.angle_beta   90.00
_cell.angle_gamma   90.00
#
_symmetry.space_group_name_H-M   'P 1'
#
loop_
_entity.id
_entity.type
_entity.pdbx_description
1 polymer ?
#
loop_
_entity_poly.entity_id
_entity_poly.type
_entity_poly.pdbx_seq_one_letter_code
_entity_poly.pdbx_strand_id
1 'polypeptide(L)'
;MVHVVKRLHGSLSNWFLQIDGNRANAVFLSVLRQSVPELKSILSYASVRRKDRMDFGCIIEICQQRVIDITRDQERVTVTLIPEKYQLWNSNQKGTIKQPVDVTVGLYGTILVLDYEDKLFQGRLHYPVDVSLVAEGFQTPTSLAFMNAFAFICESSVPCISYVDITGQLSLKIYALNKQELMQKCQELDLVDAEAEDSQFTKKKLQEMLKGWQKTLPKEDMHSKRRVLNVESLKIPTCVAAAKTENSERKDNTYKHRIGRIEHITLQHKDGDDELLSLHGIAFLNENTLLVSDRDLNKLFAVDLESKEVRHIGGNGEQKCSDGESMSASHGQPLGLCVEQNTIYVTEGASQAIRMVSNTIGLANVLERLKLSFETFSIHDRRKNDESRTHTLDEAIENLISVGHFFDDCIDFIRGTTNKPSLKPQGPEDSVAFKTVESVHMITNCLRSIEQNLRFKLQVSYGSHINLLSMLTLQVEHHFSNMRDRYPSPMVLQYGQQLLSTAKKTIKRRTNTGYHYYTHRSSFYPLPEQSPAFSLMEFPKKDRKQQSSLSADEKDDLMSFRKDYCQSVRQKTVRQQSTMYNAGTLPLNCYEEPEARSEQIEMWDLLFLRQKTRKWQCCMKRGILLLSIPDTLQVRVMQVS
;
A
#
# COMPACT_ATOMS: atom_id res chain seq x y z
N MET A 1 22.63 -0.42 -6.17
CA MET A 1 21.43 -1.22 -6.49
C MET A 1 21.00 -2.18 -5.38
N VAL A 2 21.84 -3.13 -4.91
CA VAL A 2 21.46 -4.12 -3.87
C VAL A 2 20.74 -3.52 -2.66
N HIS A 3 21.22 -2.40 -2.11
CA HIS A 3 20.55 -1.74 -0.98
C HIS A 3 19.17 -1.15 -1.34
N VAL A 4 19.01 -0.64 -2.56
CA VAL A 4 17.73 -0.09 -3.05
C VAL A 4 16.71 -1.22 -3.14
N VAL A 5 17.07 -2.34 -3.77
CA VAL A 5 16.19 -3.53 -3.87
C VAL A 5 15.84 -4.09 -2.49
N LYS A 6 16.80 -4.16 -1.56
CA LYS A 6 16.52 -4.54 -0.16
C LYS A 6 15.51 -3.62 0.53
N ARG A 7 15.54 -2.32 0.23
CA ARG A 7 14.60 -1.33 0.78
C ARG A 7 13.22 -1.45 0.13
N LEU A 8 13.14 -1.68 -1.18
CA LEU A 8 11.88 -1.95 -1.88
C LEU A 8 11.21 -3.23 -1.37
N HIS A 9 11.97 -4.33 -1.28
CA HIS A 9 11.51 -5.55 -0.61
C HIS A 9 11.17 -5.28 0.87
N GLY A 10 11.93 -4.42 1.54
CA GLY A 10 11.61 -3.79 2.84
C GLY A 10 10.18 -3.32 2.94
N SER A 11 9.80 -2.40 2.06
CA SER A 11 8.45 -1.88 1.96
C SER A 11 7.43 -2.99 1.70
N LEU A 12 7.71 -3.91 0.77
CA LEU A 12 6.80 -5.01 0.40
C LEU A 12 6.50 -5.99 1.56
N SER A 13 7.45 -6.26 2.46
CA SER A 13 7.14 -7.13 3.62
C SER A 13 6.59 -6.38 4.82
N ASN A 14 6.97 -5.12 5.01
CA ASN A 14 6.54 -4.36 6.19
C ASN A 14 5.13 -3.78 6.04
N TRP A 15 4.70 -3.50 4.81
CA TRP A 15 3.45 -2.80 4.50
C TRP A 15 2.68 -3.53 3.41
N PHE A 16 1.35 -3.47 3.43
CA PHE A 16 0.54 -3.90 2.31
C PHE A 16 0.52 -2.77 1.27
N LEU A 17 1.30 -2.93 0.21
CA LEU A 17 1.41 -1.95 -0.86
C LEU A 17 0.17 -1.99 -1.75
N GLN A 18 -0.24 -0.85 -2.28
CA GLN A 18 -1.29 -0.75 -3.28
C GLN A 18 -0.66 -0.74 -4.69
N ILE A 19 -0.92 -1.78 -5.47
CA ILE A 19 -0.37 -1.98 -6.82
C ILE A 19 -1.53 -2.35 -7.75
N ASP A 20 -1.80 -1.51 -8.75
CA ASP A 20 -2.84 -1.76 -9.77
C ASP A 20 -4.21 -2.13 -9.19
N GLY A 21 -4.65 -1.46 -8.13
CA GLY A 21 -5.93 -1.77 -7.49
C GLY A 21 -5.88 -2.88 -6.44
N ASN A 22 -4.75 -3.58 -6.28
CA ASN A 22 -4.62 -4.77 -5.43
C ASN A 22 -3.66 -4.54 -4.26
N ARG A 23 -3.89 -5.24 -3.15
CA ARG A 23 -2.89 -5.33 -2.07
C ARG A 23 -1.76 -6.27 -2.48
N ALA A 24 -0.54 -5.88 -2.17
CA ALA A 24 0.67 -6.68 -2.37
C ALA A 24 1.51 -6.70 -1.10
N ASN A 25 1.84 -7.89 -0.62
CA ASN A 25 2.75 -8.08 0.50
C ASN A 25 3.54 -9.39 0.36
N ALA A 26 4.76 -9.43 0.89
CA ALA A 26 5.60 -10.63 0.86
C ALA A 26 4.99 -11.83 1.62
N VAL A 27 4.09 -11.60 2.59
CA VAL A 27 3.38 -12.66 3.32
C VAL A 27 2.58 -13.57 2.40
N PHE A 28 2.11 -13.06 1.26
CA PHE A 28 1.38 -13.83 0.26
C PHE A 28 2.23 -15.00 -0.26
N LEU A 29 3.53 -14.81 -0.45
CA LEU A 29 4.43 -15.90 -0.84
C LEU A 29 4.52 -16.98 0.24
N SER A 30 4.53 -16.60 1.52
CA SER A 30 4.54 -17.56 2.63
C SER A 30 3.26 -18.39 2.67
N VAL A 31 2.11 -17.74 2.46
CA VAL A 31 0.79 -18.37 2.44
C VAL A 31 0.60 -19.26 1.21
N LEU A 32 0.91 -18.75 0.02
CA LEU A 32 0.83 -19.50 -1.23
C LEU A 32 1.77 -20.71 -1.20
N ARG A 33 2.96 -20.58 -0.59
CA ARG A 33 3.88 -21.72 -0.44
C ARG A 33 3.27 -22.88 0.39
N GLN A 34 2.34 -22.61 1.30
CA GLN A 34 1.71 -23.65 2.10
C GLN A 34 0.61 -24.39 1.33
N SER A 35 -0.13 -23.66 0.50
CA SER A 35 -1.29 -24.17 -0.27
C SER A 35 -0.93 -24.64 -1.68
N VAL A 36 0.10 -24.09 -2.31
CA VAL A 36 0.55 -24.39 -3.68
C VAL A 36 1.81 -25.27 -3.64
N PRO A 37 1.72 -26.58 -3.99
CA PRO A 37 2.84 -27.52 -3.88
C PRO A 37 4.07 -27.12 -4.72
N GLU A 38 3.85 -26.52 -5.89
CA GLU A 38 4.93 -26.09 -6.78
C GLU A 38 5.80 -25.01 -6.13
N LEU A 39 5.20 -23.98 -5.52
CA LEU A 39 5.93 -22.95 -4.79
C LEU A 39 6.68 -23.54 -3.60
N LYS A 40 6.10 -24.54 -2.90
CA LYS A 40 6.76 -25.23 -1.79
C LYS A 40 8.07 -25.91 -2.21
N SER A 41 8.13 -26.43 -3.43
CA SER A 41 9.30 -27.13 -3.98
C SER A 41 10.43 -26.19 -4.42
N ILE A 42 10.09 -24.97 -4.84
CA ILE A 42 11.05 -24.00 -5.41
C ILE A 42 11.53 -23.00 -4.36
N LEU A 43 10.65 -22.58 -3.45
CA LEU A 43 10.95 -21.60 -2.41
C LEU A 43 11.36 -22.27 -1.10
N SER A 44 12.50 -21.87 -0.58
CA SER A 44 12.91 -22.19 0.78
C SER A 44 12.06 -21.42 1.80
N TYR A 45 11.79 -22.08 2.92
CA TYR A 45 11.06 -21.45 4.02
C TYR A 45 11.79 -20.24 4.61
N ALA A 46 13.14 -20.23 4.56
CA ALA A 46 13.95 -19.11 5.01
C ALA A 46 13.69 -17.83 4.19
N SER A 47 13.51 -17.97 2.88
CA SER A 47 13.35 -16.85 1.95
C SER A 47 12.02 -16.13 2.09
N VAL A 48 10.95 -16.85 2.43
CA VAL A 48 9.62 -16.25 2.67
C VAL A 48 9.45 -15.72 4.09
N ARG A 49 10.16 -16.26 5.10
CA ARG A 49 10.06 -15.81 6.50
C ARG A 49 10.89 -14.54 6.79
N ARG A 50 11.86 -14.22 5.93
CA ARG A 50 12.68 -13.00 6.01
C ARG A 50 13.33 -12.78 7.39
N LYS A 51 13.89 -13.84 7.98
CA LYS A 51 14.65 -13.73 9.25
C LYS A 51 15.89 -12.84 9.12
N ASP A 52 16.63 -12.96 8.01
CA ASP A 52 17.78 -12.09 7.72
C ASP A 52 17.41 -11.03 6.67
N ARG A 53 17.17 -9.79 7.12
CA ARG A 53 16.87 -8.64 6.24
C ARG A 53 18.06 -8.19 5.38
N MET A 54 19.27 -8.68 5.69
CA MET A 54 20.49 -8.39 4.95
C MET A 54 20.82 -9.45 3.91
N ASP A 55 20.14 -10.59 3.90
CA ASP A 55 20.35 -11.61 2.87
C ASP A 55 19.62 -11.23 1.58
N PHE A 56 20.40 -10.95 0.54
CA PHE A 56 19.85 -10.67 -0.79
C PHE A 56 19.64 -11.96 -1.59
N GLY A 57 20.26 -13.09 -1.22
CA GLY A 57 20.04 -14.39 -1.83
C GLY A 57 18.59 -14.84 -1.69
N CYS A 58 18.01 -14.64 -0.49
CA CYS A 58 16.58 -14.84 -0.26
C CYS A 58 15.69 -14.01 -1.21
N ILE A 59 16.09 -12.76 -1.50
CA ILE A 59 15.34 -11.88 -2.41
C ILE A 59 15.45 -12.37 -3.85
N ILE A 60 16.63 -12.80 -4.28
CA ILE A 60 16.82 -13.41 -5.61
C ILE A 60 15.96 -14.67 -5.74
N GLU A 61 15.88 -15.49 -4.69
CA GLU A 61 15.09 -16.73 -4.69
C GLU A 61 13.59 -16.46 -4.91
N ILE A 62 13.01 -15.49 -4.20
CA ILE A 62 11.59 -15.12 -4.39
C ILE A 62 11.32 -14.40 -5.72
N CYS A 63 12.35 -13.82 -6.35
CA CYS A 63 12.24 -13.12 -7.63
C CYS A 63 12.54 -14.04 -8.83
N GLN A 64 12.66 -15.36 -8.65
CA GLN A 64 12.85 -16.30 -9.76
C GLN A 64 11.64 -16.24 -10.72
N GLN A 65 11.89 -16.38 -12.03
CA GLN A 65 10.82 -16.28 -13.05
C GLN A 65 9.66 -17.25 -12.75
N ARG A 66 9.99 -18.50 -12.46
CA ARG A 66 9.00 -19.54 -12.14
C ARG A 66 8.15 -19.19 -10.91
N VAL A 67 8.72 -18.49 -9.92
CA VAL A 67 7.96 -18.03 -8.74
C VAL A 67 6.99 -16.92 -9.13
N ILE A 68 7.44 -15.97 -9.96
CA ILE A 68 6.61 -14.86 -10.46
C ILE A 68 5.45 -15.41 -11.30
N ASP A 69 5.72 -16.35 -12.19
CA ASP A 69 4.70 -16.95 -13.06
C ASP A 69 3.65 -17.69 -12.24
N ILE A 70 4.06 -18.62 -11.35
CA ILE A 70 3.11 -19.34 -10.48
C ILE A 70 2.32 -18.36 -9.60
N THR A 71 2.97 -17.31 -9.07
CA THR A 71 2.29 -16.29 -8.26
C THR A 71 1.24 -15.56 -9.09
N ARG A 72 1.55 -15.19 -10.33
CA ARG A 72 0.65 -14.49 -11.25
C ARG A 72 -0.55 -15.35 -11.68
N ASP A 73 -0.35 -16.67 -11.79
CA ASP A 73 -1.39 -17.62 -12.18
C ASP A 73 -2.44 -17.84 -11.07
N GLN A 74 -2.14 -17.47 -9.82
CA GLN A 74 -3.12 -17.54 -8.74
C GLN A 74 -4.14 -16.41 -8.89
N GLU A 75 -5.44 -16.72 -8.89
CA GLU A 75 -6.45 -15.67 -9.02
C GLU A 75 -6.48 -14.77 -7.77
N ARG A 76 -6.49 -15.37 -6.58
CA ARG A 76 -6.51 -14.67 -5.29
C ARG A 76 -5.80 -15.47 -4.20
N VAL A 77 -5.33 -14.76 -3.18
CA VAL A 77 -4.77 -15.32 -1.95
C VAL A 77 -5.57 -14.81 -0.74
N THR A 78 -5.88 -15.73 0.18
CA THR A 78 -6.58 -15.46 1.44
C THR A 78 -5.59 -15.50 2.59
N VAL A 79 -5.52 -14.43 3.37
CA VAL A 79 -4.58 -14.25 4.50
C VAL A 79 -5.31 -13.77 5.75
N THR A 80 -4.95 -14.31 6.91
CA THR A 80 -5.43 -13.80 8.20
C THR A 80 -4.81 -12.44 8.49
N LEU A 81 -5.63 -11.43 8.80
CA LEU A 81 -5.17 -10.16 9.33
C LEU A 81 -5.15 -10.17 10.84
N ILE A 82 -4.04 -9.73 11.43
CA ILE A 82 -3.93 -9.51 12.87
C ILE A 82 -4.03 -8.00 13.13
N PRO A 83 -5.07 -7.54 13.84
CA PRO A 83 -5.22 -6.13 14.14
C PRO A 83 -4.13 -5.60 15.08
N GLU A 84 -3.85 -4.30 15.02
CA GLU A 84 -2.99 -3.63 15.99
C GLU A 84 -3.74 -3.35 17.30
N LYS A 85 -3.01 -3.38 18.43
CA LYS A 85 -3.56 -3.00 19.73
C LYS A 85 -3.89 -1.51 19.77
N TYR A 86 -5.06 -1.15 20.28
CA TYR A 86 -5.54 0.24 20.35
C TYR A 86 -5.24 0.89 21.70
N GLN A 87 -5.29 2.24 21.73
CA GLN A 87 -5.21 3.02 22.97
C GLN A 87 -6.59 3.50 23.42
N LEU A 88 -6.86 3.35 24.71
CA LEU A 88 -8.04 3.88 25.39
C LEU A 88 -7.87 5.38 25.68
N TRP A 89 -8.99 6.08 25.60
CA TRP A 89 -9.20 7.52 25.76
C TRP A 89 -10.58 7.75 26.37
N ASN A 90 -10.83 8.96 26.88
CA ASN A 90 -12.06 9.27 27.60
C ASN A 90 -13.34 9.02 26.78
N SER A 91 -13.29 9.22 25.45
CA SER A 91 -14.46 9.00 24.59
C SER A 91 -14.61 7.58 24.04
N ASN A 92 -13.56 6.75 24.02
CA ASN A 92 -13.59 5.38 23.49
C ASN A 92 -13.37 4.29 24.57
N GLN A 93 -13.80 4.58 25.81
CA GLN A 93 -13.74 3.61 26.90
C GLN A 93 -14.57 2.35 26.58
N LYS A 94 -14.23 1.24 27.24
CA LYS A 94 -15.03 0.02 27.14
C LYS A 94 -16.47 0.31 27.56
N GLY A 95 -17.42 -0.10 26.73
CA GLY A 95 -18.85 0.17 26.94
C GLY A 95 -19.38 1.47 26.32
N THR A 96 -18.55 2.31 25.66
CA THR A 96 -19.04 3.45 24.87
C THR A 96 -20.00 3.00 23.77
N ILE A 97 -19.60 1.95 23.04
CA ILE A 97 -20.44 1.23 22.08
C ILE A 97 -20.67 -0.14 22.68
N LYS A 98 -21.94 -0.52 22.86
CA LYS A 98 -22.29 -1.70 23.65
C LYS A 98 -22.49 -2.93 22.79
N GLN A 99 -23.27 -2.80 21.72
CA GLN A 99 -23.68 -3.89 20.85
C GLN A 99 -23.64 -3.45 19.39
N PRO A 100 -22.43 -3.29 18.81
CA PRO A 100 -22.30 -2.88 17.42
C PRO A 100 -22.99 -3.85 16.48
N VAL A 101 -23.85 -3.32 15.63
CA VAL A 101 -24.61 -4.06 14.61
C VAL A 101 -23.89 -4.02 13.27
N ASP A 102 -23.50 -2.82 12.83
CA ASP A 102 -22.87 -2.62 11.52
C ASP A 102 -21.91 -1.42 11.52
N VAL A 103 -20.98 -1.40 10.58
CA VAL A 103 -19.93 -0.38 10.47
C VAL A 103 -19.67 0.00 9.03
N THR A 104 -19.51 1.28 8.76
CA THR A 104 -19.14 1.80 7.44
C THR A 104 -18.15 2.94 7.56
N VAL A 105 -17.39 3.22 6.50
CA VAL A 105 -16.47 4.37 6.51
C VAL A 105 -17.23 5.65 6.16
N GLY A 106 -17.08 6.66 7.03
CA GLY A 106 -17.66 7.99 6.88
C GLY A 106 -16.71 8.97 6.18
N LEU A 107 -16.95 10.27 6.38
CA LEU A 107 -16.12 11.32 5.79
C LEU A 107 -14.78 11.47 6.50
N TYR A 108 -13.74 11.82 5.75
CA TYR A 108 -12.47 12.34 6.27
C TYR A 108 -11.69 11.45 7.26
N GLY A 109 -11.71 10.12 7.11
CA GLY A 109 -11.01 9.22 8.05
C GLY A 109 -11.80 9.02 9.34
N THR A 110 -13.12 8.97 9.20
CA THR A 110 -14.04 8.57 10.26
C THR A 110 -14.69 7.26 9.89
N ILE A 111 -15.09 6.52 10.91
CA ILE A 111 -15.97 5.36 10.81
C ILE A 111 -17.31 5.74 11.42
N LEU A 112 -18.37 5.14 10.92
CA LEU A 112 -19.69 5.21 11.48
C LEU A 112 -20.04 3.82 12.01
N VAL A 113 -20.50 3.75 13.25
CA VAL A 113 -20.84 2.50 13.92
C VAL A 113 -22.28 2.58 14.38
N LEU A 114 -23.09 1.65 13.90
CA LEU A 114 -24.47 1.48 14.32
C LEU A 114 -24.51 0.54 15.53
N ASP A 115 -25.14 0.97 16.61
CA ASP A 115 -25.32 0.21 17.85
C ASP A 115 -26.77 -0.29 17.94
N TYR A 116 -26.95 -1.46 18.54
CA TYR A 116 -28.26 -2.09 18.72
C TYR A 116 -29.15 -1.29 19.67
N GLU A 117 -28.56 -0.45 20.54
CA GLU A 117 -29.29 0.52 21.38
C GLU A 117 -29.76 1.77 20.60
N ASP A 118 -30.16 1.59 19.33
CA ASP A 118 -30.77 2.61 18.49
C ASP A 118 -29.91 3.88 18.34
N LYS A 119 -28.58 3.74 18.32
CA LYS A 119 -27.62 4.84 18.24
C LYS A 119 -26.64 4.68 17.09
N LEU A 120 -26.30 5.82 16.47
CA LEU A 120 -25.26 5.92 15.45
C LEU A 120 -24.10 6.73 16.02
N PHE A 121 -22.93 6.11 16.11
CA PHE A 121 -21.69 6.72 16.55
C PHE A 121 -20.80 7.05 15.35
N GLN A 122 -19.94 8.05 15.52
CA GLN A 122 -18.83 8.37 14.63
C GLN A 122 -17.52 8.30 15.40
N GLY A 123 -16.61 7.45 14.95
CA GLY A 123 -15.24 7.39 15.43
C GLY A 123 -14.31 8.14 14.49
N ARG A 124 -13.56 9.13 14.98
CA ARG A 124 -12.48 9.77 14.23
C ARG A 124 -11.20 8.95 14.42
N LEU A 125 -10.62 8.45 13.33
CA LEU A 125 -9.44 7.58 13.33
C LEU A 125 -8.11 8.31 13.64
N HIS A 126 -8.15 9.26 14.57
CA HIS A 126 -6.94 9.72 15.25
C HIS A 126 -6.44 8.64 16.21
N TYR A 127 -5.20 8.75 16.68
CA TYR A 127 -4.68 7.85 17.69
C TYR A 127 -4.39 8.64 18.97
N PRO A 128 -5.19 8.46 20.05
CA PRO A 128 -6.32 7.53 20.19
C PRO A 128 -7.59 7.97 19.41
N VAL A 129 -8.48 7.01 19.13
CA VAL A 129 -9.76 7.26 18.42
C VAL A 129 -10.70 8.08 19.30
N ASP A 130 -11.33 9.09 18.71
CA ASP A 130 -12.33 9.91 19.36
C ASP A 130 -13.74 9.53 18.89
N VAL A 131 -14.61 9.12 19.80
CA VAL A 131 -15.98 8.65 19.49
C VAL A 131 -17.01 9.70 19.89
N SER A 132 -17.93 10.00 18.98
CA SER A 132 -19.03 10.95 19.20
C SER A 132 -20.37 10.36 18.74
N LEU A 133 -21.45 10.64 19.46
CA LEU A 133 -22.81 10.30 19.05
C LEU A 133 -23.27 11.22 17.89
N VAL A 134 -23.80 10.63 16.83
CA VAL A 134 -24.28 11.34 15.62
C VAL A 134 -25.79 11.49 15.61
N ALA A 135 -26.50 10.39 15.87
CA ALA A 135 -27.94 10.29 15.83
C ALA A 135 -28.42 9.15 16.75
N GLU A 136 -29.67 9.21 17.19
CA GLU A 136 -30.30 8.22 18.05
C GLU A 136 -31.79 8.07 17.72
N GLY A 137 -32.43 7.05 18.29
CA GLY A 137 -33.86 6.80 18.16
C GLY A 137 -34.26 5.98 16.93
N PHE A 138 -33.33 5.22 16.36
CA PHE A 138 -33.66 4.18 15.38
C PHE A 138 -34.57 3.11 16.01
N GLN A 139 -35.16 2.24 15.20
CA GLN A 139 -36.00 1.17 15.69
C GLN A 139 -35.46 -0.17 15.20
N THR A 140 -34.70 -0.84 16.07
CA THR A 140 -34.06 -2.13 15.77
C THR A 140 -33.25 -2.07 14.47
N PRO A 141 -32.21 -1.22 14.42
CA PRO A 141 -31.47 -0.98 13.20
C PRO A 141 -30.64 -2.22 12.85
N THR A 142 -30.62 -2.60 11.57
CA THR A 142 -30.02 -3.87 11.12
C THR A 142 -28.78 -3.72 10.26
N SER A 143 -28.66 -2.63 9.50
CA SER A 143 -27.53 -2.39 8.60
C SER A 143 -27.33 -0.91 8.34
N LEU A 144 -26.09 -0.56 7.99
CA LEU A 144 -25.60 0.80 7.82
C LEU A 144 -24.78 0.92 6.52
N ALA A 145 -25.19 1.81 5.62
CA ALA A 145 -24.38 2.22 4.47
C ALA A 145 -24.06 3.69 4.52
N PHE A 146 -22.87 4.09 4.12
CA PHE A 146 -22.53 5.49 3.93
C PHE A 146 -22.29 5.80 2.46
N MET A 147 -22.89 6.87 1.98
CA MET A 147 -22.70 7.37 0.63
C MET A 147 -23.01 8.86 0.59
N ASN A 148 -22.17 9.63 -0.14
CA ASN A 148 -22.52 11.00 -0.52
C ASN A 148 -22.87 11.93 0.68
N ALA A 149 -22.18 11.78 1.82
CA ALA A 149 -22.44 12.49 3.08
C ALA A 149 -23.64 12.01 3.91
N PHE A 150 -24.38 11.01 3.42
CA PHE A 150 -25.51 10.41 4.13
C PHE A 150 -25.16 9.01 4.64
N ALA A 151 -25.58 8.73 5.86
CA ALA A 151 -25.66 7.38 6.38
C ALA A 151 -27.09 6.87 6.19
N PHE A 152 -27.27 5.76 5.49
CA PHE A 152 -28.53 5.05 5.31
C PHE A 152 -28.59 3.89 6.30
N ILE A 153 -29.72 3.74 6.98
CA ILE A 153 -29.95 2.75 8.02
C ILE A 153 -31.22 1.96 7.66
N CYS A 154 -31.12 0.64 7.71
CA CYS A 154 -32.29 -0.23 7.65
C CYS A 154 -32.87 -0.43 9.05
N GLU A 155 -34.19 -0.30 9.18
CA GLU A 155 -34.91 -0.51 10.43
C GLU A 155 -35.90 -1.67 10.24
N SER A 156 -35.89 -2.62 11.18
CA SER A 156 -36.63 -3.89 11.01
C SER A 156 -37.99 -3.91 11.69
N SER A 157 -38.17 -3.18 12.79
CA SER A 157 -39.46 -3.13 13.50
C SER A 157 -40.50 -2.30 12.75
N VAL A 158 -40.07 -1.27 12.02
CA VAL A 158 -40.86 -0.54 11.03
C VAL A 158 -40.11 -0.65 9.72
N PRO A 159 -40.68 -1.28 8.67
CA PRO A 159 -39.97 -1.56 7.44
C PRO A 159 -39.71 -0.26 6.66
N CYS A 160 -38.61 0.40 7.01
CA CYS A 160 -38.21 1.65 6.39
C CYS A 160 -36.69 1.74 6.27
N ILE A 161 -36.25 2.64 5.39
CA ILE A 161 -34.86 3.05 5.30
C ILE A 161 -34.80 4.46 5.86
N SER A 162 -34.08 4.68 6.95
CA SER A 162 -33.80 6.03 7.42
C SER A 162 -32.46 6.50 6.89
N TYR A 163 -32.26 7.82 6.83
CA TYR A 163 -30.98 8.40 6.48
C TYR A 163 -30.63 9.58 7.38
N VAL A 164 -29.34 9.75 7.62
CA VAL A 164 -28.76 10.78 8.48
C VAL A 164 -27.72 11.56 7.69
N ASP A 165 -27.86 12.88 7.65
CA ASP A 165 -26.82 13.75 7.11
C ASP A 165 -25.69 13.95 8.13
N ILE A 166 -24.53 13.38 7.82
CA ILE A 166 -23.34 13.43 8.65
C ILE A 166 -22.70 14.82 8.64
N THR A 167 -22.84 15.58 7.54
CA THR A 167 -22.29 16.94 7.41
C THR A 167 -23.15 18.00 8.09
N GLY A 168 -24.43 17.70 8.30
CA GLY A 168 -25.42 18.66 8.79
C GLY A 168 -25.73 19.79 7.80
N GLN A 169 -25.31 19.66 6.52
CA GLN A 169 -25.57 20.65 5.47
C GLN A 169 -27.03 20.68 5.00
N LEU A 170 -27.81 19.63 5.23
CA LEU A 170 -29.27 19.62 5.06
C LEU A 170 -29.96 20.67 5.95
N SER A 171 -29.36 21.00 7.10
CA SER A 171 -29.77 22.18 7.88
C SER A 171 -29.24 23.43 7.18
N LEU A 172 -29.99 23.90 6.17
CA LEU A 172 -29.69 25.14 5.44
C LEU A 172 -29.59 26.29 6.45
N LYS A 173 -28.37 26.70 6.80
CA LYS A 173 -28.10 27.86 7.65
C LYS A 173 -28.30 29.12 6.82
N ILE A 174 -29.55 29.44 6.52
CA ILE A 174 -29.98 30.53 5.63
C ILE A 174 -29.29 31.87 5.95
N TYR A 175 -29.01 32.13 7.22
CA TYR A 175 -28.36 33.37 7.67
C TYR A 175 -26.84 33.40 7.53
N ALA A 176 -26.20 32.24 7.40
CA ALA A 176 -24.75 32.13 7.24
C ALA A 176 -24.30 32.29 5.76
N LEU A 177 -25.21 32.10 4.80
CA LEU A 177 -24.91 32.17 3.38
C LEU A 177 -24.76 33.61 2.86
N ASN A 178 -23.90 33.80 1.87
CA ASN A 178 -23.76 35.05 1.14
C ASN A 178 -24.86 35.18 0.06
N LYS A 179 -25.00 36.37 -0.56
CA LYS A 179 -26.10 36.63 -1.51
C LYS A 179 -26.05 35.73 -2.75
N GLN A 180 -24.86 35.50 -3.30
CA GLN A 180 -24.67 34.64 -4.47
C GLN A 180 -24.99 33.17 -4.16
N GLU A 181 -24.53 32.66 -3.01
CA GLU A 181 -24.85 31.32 -2.52
C GLU A 181 -26.35 31.14 -2.29
N LEU A 182 -27.03 32.17 -1.77
CA LEU A 182 -28.49 32.16 -1.60
C LEU A 182 -29.23 32.14 -2.94
N MET A 183 -28.76 32.92 -3.92
CA MET A 183 -29.35 32.97 -5.27
C MET A 183 -29.22 31.61 -5.96
N GLN A 184 -28.01 31.04 -5.94
CA GLN A 184 -27.73 29.71 -6.48
C GLN A 184 -28.61 28.65 -5.82
N LYS A 185 -28.74 28.65 -4.49
CA LYS A 185 -29.60 27.72 -3.75
C LYS A 185 -31.10 27.89 -4.07
N CYS A 186 -31.56 29.11 -4.31
CA CYS A 186 -32.94 29.36 -4.72
C CYS A 186 -33.23 28.87 -6.15
N GLN A 187 -32.30 29.07 -7.08
CA GLN A 187 -32.39 28.58 -8.46
C GLN A 187 -32.34 27.04 -8.50
N GLU A 188 -31.47 26.44 -7.71
CA GLU A 188 -31.36 24.98 -7.53
C GLU A 188 -32.65 24.32 -7.01
N LEU A 189 -33.45 25.05 -6.23
CA LEU A 189 -34.69 24.58 -5.62
C LEU A 189 -35.94 24.98 -6.41
N ASP A 190 -35.78 25.49 -7.64
CA ASP A 190 -36.85 26.01 -8.49
C ASP A 190 -37.71 27.10 -7.79
N LEU A 191 -37.12 27.83 -6.83
CA LEU A 191 -37.77 28.96 -6.15
C LEU A 191 -37.62 30.27 -6.94
N VAL A 192 -36.61 30.33 -7.80
CA VAL A 192 -36.27 31.46 -8.67
C VAL A 192 -35.89 30.89 -10.03
N ASP A 193 -36.33 31.52 -11.12
CA ASP A 193 -35.98 31.08 -12.47
C ASP A 193 -34.47 31.08 -12.70
N ALA A 194 -33.96 30.08 -13.41
CA ALA A 194 -32.53 29.91 -13.69
C ALA A 194 -31.92 31.11 -14.45
N GLU A 195 -32.74 31.85 -15.19
CA GLU A 195 -32.34 33.04 -15.98
C GLU A 195 -32.52 34.36 -15.23
N ALA A 196 -33.01 34.34 -13.98
CA ALA A 196 -33.31 35.56 -13.26
C ALA A 196 -32.03 36.30 -12.84
N GLU A 197 -31.96 37.61 -13.12
CA GLU A 197 -30.80 38.43 -12.79
C GLU A 197 -30.66 38.65 -11.27
N ASP A 198 -29.42 38.57 -10.76
CA ASP A 198 -29.11 38.82 -9.33
C ASP A 198 -29.52 40.25 -8.87
N SER A 199 -29.67 41.19 -9.80
CA SER A 199 -30.17 42.56 -9.57
C SER A 199 -31.60 42.60 -9.02
N GLN A 200 -32.41 41.58 -9.30
CA GLN A 200 -33.85 41.54 -8.98
C GLN A 200 -34.15 41.06 -7.55
N PHE A 201 -33.16 40.51 -6.85
CA PHE A 201 -33.32 39.90 -5.53
C PHE A 201 -32.42 40.55 -4.49
N THR A 202 -32.98 40.86 -3.33
CA THR A 202 -32.19 41.26 -2.16
C THR A 202 -31.83 40.04 -1.33
N LYS A 203 -30.72 40.09 -0.58
CA LYS A 203 -30.31 39.02 0.34
C LYS A 203 -31.47 38.60 1.26
N LYS A 204 -32.23 39.56 1.77
CA LYS A 204 -33.39 39.34 2.66
C LYS A 204 -34.52 38.58 1.96
N LYS A 205 -34.84 38.92 0.71
CA LYS A 205 -35.88 38.26 -0.07
C LYS A 205 -35.54 36.79 -0.35
N LEU A 206 -34.30 36.49 -0.73
CA LEU A 206 -33.82 35.11 -0.92
C LEU A 206 -33.87 34.29 0.39
N GLN A 207 -33.51 34.92 1.52
CA GLN A 207 -33.61 34.28 2.84
C GLN A 207 -35.07 33.98 3.22
N GLU A 208 -36.00 34.88 2.93
CA GLU A 208 -37.43 34.68 3.19
C GLU A 208 -38.03 33.57 2.32
N MET A 209 -37.64 33.48 1.03
CA MET A 209 -38.07 32.42 0.11
C MET A 209 -37.58 31.05 0.58
N LEU A 210 -36.30 30.92 0.95
CA LEU A 210 -35.75 29.68 1.50
C LEU A 210 -36.38 29.30 2.85
N LYS A 211 -36.73 30.29 3.68
CA LYS A 211 -37.46 30.05 4.94
C LYS A 211 -38.89 29.59 4.70
N GLY A 212 -39.56 30.16 3.71
CA GLY A 212 -40.90 29.75 3.28
C GLY A 212 -40.90 28.30 2.83
N TRP A 213 -39.94 27.95 1.98
CA TRP A 213 -39.69 26.57 1.54
C TRP A 213 -39.38 25.64 2.74
N GLN A 214 -38.49 26.02 3.65
CA GLN A 214 -38.21 25.21 4.86
C GLN A 214 -39.46 24.92 5.70
N LYS A 215 -40.42 25.85 5.78
CA LYS A 215 -41.68 25.64 6.51
C LYS A 215 -42.66 24.71 5.81
N THR A 216 -42.50 24.48 4.50
CA THR A 216 -43.30 23.50 3.74
C THR A 216 -42.82 22.06 3.92
N LEU A 217 -41.65 21.86 4.54
CA LEU A 217 -41.17 20.54 4.92
C LEU A 217 -41.97 19.99 6.12
N PRO A 218 -42.19 18.66 6.20
CA PRO A 218 -42.90 18.03 7.31
C PRO A 218 -42.31 18.41 8.68
N LYS A 219 -43.17 18.74 9.66
CA LYS A 219 -42.73 19.22 10.99
C LYS A 219 -41.98 18.18 11.82
N GLU A 220 -42.15 16.89 11.53
CA GLU A 220 -41.45 15.79 12.21
C GLU A 220 -39.94 15.74 11.86
N ASP A 221 -39.50 16.42 10.79
CA ASP A 221 -38.15 16.36 10.22
C ASP A 221 -37.23 17.56 10.57
N MET A 222 -37.72 18.56 11.31
CA MET A 222 -37.02 19.85 11.40
C MET A 222 -35.91 19.92 12.46
N HIS A 223 -35.94 19.04 13.46
CA HIS A 223 -34.99 19.03 14.58
C HIS A 223 -34.13 17.77 14.71
N SER A 224 -34.53 16.68 14.04
CA SER A 224 -33.76 15.43 14.03
C SER A 224 -32.86 15.38 12.80
N LYS A 225 -31.60 14.94 12.94
CA LYS A 225 -30.71 14.68 11.78
C LYS A 225 -31.18 13.49 10.94
N ARG A 226 -32.14 12.71 11.45
CA ARG A 226 -32.71 11.51 10.84
C ARG A 226 -33.91 11.90 9.99
N ARG A 227 -34.02 11.27 8.82
CA ARG A 227 -35.17 11.36 7.91
C ARG A 227 -35.53 9.96 7.45
N VAL A 228 -36.79 9.73 7.09
CA VAL A 228 -37.28 8.41 6.65
C VAL A 228 -37.56 8.43 5.15
N LEU A 229 -37.02 7.45 4.42
CA LEU A 229 -37.40 7.13 3.05
C LEU A 229 -38.57 6.14 3.09
N ASN A 230 -39.75 6.62 2.70
CA ASN A 230 -40.91 5.76 2.49
C ASN A 230 -40.73 5.00 1.17
N VAL A 231 -40.64 3.67 1.27
CA VAL A 231 -40.64 2.77 0.11
C VAL A 231 -41.87 1.86 0.24
N GLU A 232 -42.96 2.23 -0.42
CA GLU A 232 -44.30 1.64 -0.24
C GLU A 232 -44.38 0.12 -0.56
N SER A 233 -43.35 -0.44 -1.19
CA SER A 233 -43.29 -1.84 -1.63
C SER A 233 -42.20 -2.69 -0.95
N LEU A 234 -41.53 -2.18 0.07
CA LEU A 234 -40.46 -2.92 0.76
C LEU A 234 -41.04 -3.97 1.72
N LYS A 235 -40.68 -5.25 1.55
CA LYS A 235 -40.70 -6.21 2.67
C LYS A 235 -39.52 -5.89 3.60
N ILE A 236 -39.65 -6.24 4.89
CA ILE A 236 -38.72 -5.87 5.99
C ILE A 236 -37.26 -5.76 5.49
N PRO A 237 -36.69 -4.54 5.42
CA PRO A 237 -35.31 -4.33 4.98
C PRO A 237 -34.35 -4.93 5.99
N THR A 238 -33.36 -5.67 5.49
CA THR A 238 -32.49 -6.47 6.34
C THR A 238 -31.02 -6.13 6.15
N CYS A 239 -30.58 -5.68 4.97
CA CYS A 239 -29.29 -5.04 4.74
C CYS A 239 -29.34 -3.88 3.73
N VAL A 240 -28.25 -3.10 3.65
CA VAL A 240 -28.12 -2.00 2.69
C VAL A 240 -26.67 -1.84 2.28
N ALA A 241 -26.34 -2.07 1.01
CA ALA A 241 -25.04 -1.67 0.45
C ALA A 241 -25.22 -0.54 -0.56
N ALA A 242 -24.24 0.37 -0.63
CA ALA A 242 -24.19 1.41 -1.65
C ALA A 242 -23.03 1.14 -2.63
N ALA A 243 -23.07 1.71 -3.84
CA ALA A 243 -21.94 1.71 -4.77
C ALA A 243 -21.76 3.12 -5.35
N LYS A 244 -20.51 3.51 -5.64
CA LYS A 244 -20.19 4.80 -6.25
C LYS A 244 -19.83 4.58 -7.72
N THR A 245 -20.50 5.30 -8.62
CA THR A 245 -20.15 5.29 -10.05
C THR A 245 -18.89 6.10 -10.33
N GLU A 246 -18.00 5.60 -11.20
CA GLU A 246 -16.67 6.20 -11.43
C GLU A 246 -16.72 7.60 -12.08
N ASN A 247 -17.81 7.95 -12.76
CA ASN A 247 -17.96 9.22 -13.48
C ASN A 247 -18.62 10.34 -12.65
N SER A 248 -17.94 10.86 -11.63
CA SER A 248 -18.37 12.12 -10.98
C SER A 248 -17.19 13.01 -10.65
N GLU A 249 -16.71 13.75 -11.64
CA GLU A 249 -16.11 15.05 -11.36
C GLU A 249 -17.16 15.91 -10.64
N ARG A 250 -16.82 16.33 -9.42
CA ARG A 250 -17.62 17.27 -8.62
C ARG A 250 -18.10 18.42 -9.49
N LYS A 251 -19.41 18.73 -9.45
CA LYS A 251 -19.85 20.13 -9.60
C LYS A 251 -21.08 20.53 -8.80
N ASP A 252 -22.06 19.67 -8.54
CA ASP A 252 -23.28 20.14 -7.84
C ASP A 252 -23.65 19.32 -6.58
N ASN A 253 -23.88 20.04 -5.47
CA ASN A 253 -24.26 19.49 -4.16
C ASN A 253 -25.79 19.32 -4.01
N THR A 254 -26.50 19.07 -5.10
CA THR A 254 -27.97 18.94 -5.11
C THR A 254 -28.39 17.53 -5.50
N TYR A 255 -28.56 16.68 -4.49
CA TYR A 255 -29.16 15.37 -4.69
C TYR A 255 -30.67 15.54 -4.94
N LYS A 256 -31.13 15.28 -6.17
CA LYS A 256 -32.56 15.04 -6.40
C LYS A 256 -32.93 13.67 -5.82
N HIS A 257 -33.81 13.67 -4.81
CA HIS A 257 -34.40 12.44 -4.26
C HIS A 257 -35.37 11.85 -5.30
N ARG A 258 -34.92 10.87 -6.09
CA ARG A 258 -35.80 10.04 -6.92
C ARG A 258 -35.49 8.58 -6.65
N ILE A 259 -36.35 7.92 -5.87
CA ILE A 259 -36.31 6.47 -5.70
C ILE A 259 -36.37 5.84 -7.10
N GLY A 260 -35.38 5.00 -7.39
CA GLY A 260 -35.23 4.31 -8.66
C GLY A 260 -36.13 3.08 -8.72
N ARG A 261 -36.11 2.39 -9.86
CA ARG A 261 -36.83 1.15 -10.09
C ARG A 261 -36.38 0.06 -9.10
N ILE A 262 -37.33 -0.62 -8.48
CA ILE A 262 -37.11 -1.80 -7.64
C ILE A 262 -36.99 -3.02 -8.57
N GLU A 263 -35.91 -3.78 -8.45
CA GLU A 263 -35.62 -4.94 -9.30
C GLU A 263 -35.47 -6.19 -8.43
N HIS A 264 -36.36 -7.17 -8.63
CA HIS A 264 -36.23 -8.48 -8.00
C HIS A 264 -35.26 -9.33 -8.82
N ILE A 265 -34.17 -9.80 -8.21
CA ILE A 265 -33.18 -10.64 -8.88
C ILE A 265 -33.15 -11.99 -8.16
N THR A 266 -33.67 -13.01 -8.84
CA THR A 266 -33.50 -14.40 -8.46
C THR A 266 -32.13 -14.86 -8.96
N LEU A 267 -31.28 -15.32 -8.05
CA LEU A 267 -29.97 -15.88 -8.38
C LEU A 267 -30.14 -17.33 -8.82
N GLN A 268 -29.49 -17.73 -9.91
CA GLN A 268 -29.47 -19.11 -10.37
C GLN A 268 -28.04 -19.62 -10.34
N HIS A 269 -27.81 -20.75 -9.68
CA HIS A 269 -26.50 -21.39 -9.65
C HIS A 269 -26.23 -22.05 -11.02
N LYS A 270 -25.02 -21.89 -11.56
CA LYS A 270 -24.66 -22.44 -12.89
C LYS A 270 -24.69 -23.97 -12.91
N ASP A 271 -24.49 -24.60 -11.74
CA ASP A 271 -24.40 -26.06 -11.57
C ASP A 271 -25.69 -26.77 -11.11
N GLY A 272 -26.85 -26.10 -11.12
CA GLY A 272 -28.16 -26.78 -11.05
C GLY A 272 -28.62 -27.35 -9.70
N ASP A 273 -27.88 -27.18 -8.61
CA ASP A 273 -28.35 -27.57 -7.27
C ASP A 273 -29.06 -26.40 -6.55
N ASP A 274 -30.34 -26.60 -6.25
CA ASP A 274 -31.22 -25.73 -5.45
C ASP A 274 -30.83 -25.74 -3.94
N GLU A 275 -29.59 -25.39 -3.60
CA GLU A 275 -29.25 -25.10 -2.19
C GLU A 275 -29.42 -23.61 -1.90
N LEU A 276 -30.47 -23.31 -1.15
CA LEU A 276 -30.80 -21.98 -0.61
C LEU A 276 -29.58 -21.36 0.09
N LEU A 277 -28.93 -20.41 -0.58
CA LEU A 277 -27.75 -19.71 -0.06
C LEU A 277 -28.08 -19.00 1.28
N SER A 278 -27.31 -19.28 2.32
CA SER A 278 -27.36 -18.59 3.61
C SER A 278 -26.55 -17.31 3.56
N LEU A 279 -26.98 -16.41 2.67
CA LEU A 279 -26.28 -15.16 2.41
C LEU A 279 -26.26 -14.28 3.66
N HIS A 280 -25.06 -13.92 4.10
CA HIS A 280 -24.86 -13.00 5.21
C HIS A 280 -24.27 -11.69 4.70
N GLY A 281 -23.05 -11.67 4.21
CA GLY A 281 -22.38 -10.45 3.79
C GLY A 281 -22.69 -10.08 2.35
N ILE A 282 -22.80 -8.79 2.07
CA ILE A 282 -22.84 -8.25 0.72
C ILE A 282 -21.87 -7.07 0.58
N ALA A 283 -21.18 -6.98 -0.56
CA ALA A 283 -20.35 -5.82 -0.90
C ALA A 283 -20.18 -5.70 -2.41
N PHE A 284 -20.11 -4.49 -2.96
CA PHE A 284 -19.80 -4.31 -4.37
C PHE A 284 -18.30 -4.38 -4.63
N LEU A 285 -17.88 -5.20 -5.60
CA LEU A 285 -16.52 -5.15 -6.14
C LEU A 285 -16.37 -4.01 -7.15
N ASN A 286 -17.39 -3.86 -8.00
CA ASN A 286 -17.53 -2.77 -8.97
C ASN A 286 -19.03 -2.58 -9.28
N GLU A 287 -19.37 -1.72 -10.24
CA GLU A 287 -20.76 -1.40 -10.58
C GLU A 287 -21.59 -2.63 -11.04
N ASN A 288 -20.93 -3.67 -11.57
CA ASN A 288 -21.60 -4.85 -12.13
C ASN A 288 -21.39 -6.14 -11.31
N THR A 289 -20.45 -6.16 -10.38
CA THR A 289 -20.09 -7.37 -9.61
C THR A 289 -20.40 -7.19 -8.13
N LEU A 290 -21.36 -7.99 -7.65
CA LEU A 290 -21.74 -8.08 -6.25
C LEU A 290 -21.03 -9.27 -5.59
N LEU A 291 -20.36 -9.07 -4.47
CA LEU A 291 -19.81 -10.14 -3.65
C LEU A 291 -20.78 -10.51 -2.56
N VAL A 292 -20.91 -11.80 -2.30
CA VAL A 292 -21.75 -12.34 -1.24
C VAL A 292 -21.01 -13.42 -0.45
N SER A 293 -21.21 -13.47 0.87
CA SER A 293 -20.69 -14.55 1.71
C SER A 293 -21.82 -15.48 2.13
N ASP A 294 -21.54 -16.77 2.08
CA ASP A 294 -22.44 -17.82 2.55
C ASP A 294 -21.89 -18.43 3.85
N ARG A 295 -22.66 -18.25 4.92
CA ARG A 295 -22.27 -18.71 6.25
C ARG A 295 -22.28 -20.22 6.38
N ASP A 296 -23.27 -20.89 5.77
CA ASP A 296 -23.50 -22.31 5.98
C ASP A 296 -22.60 -23.14 5.05
N LEU A 297 -22.37 -22.64 3.83
CA LEU A 297 -21.41 -23.23 2.90
C LEU A 297 -19.97 -22.87 3.21
N ASN A 298 -19.68 -21.91 4.10
CA ASN A 298 -18.33 -21.41 4.38
C ASN A 298 -17.59 -20.93 3.10
N LYS A 299 -18.32 -20.22 2.22
CA LYS A 299 -17.84 -19.83 0.88
C LYS A 299 -18.14 -18.38 0.55
N LEU A 300 -17.39 -17.86 -0.40
CA LEU A 300 -17.52 -16.53 -0.97
C LEU A 300 -17.90 -16.64 -2.45
N PHE A 301 -18.85 -15.82 -2.89
CA PHE A 301 -19.32 -15.81 -4.27
C PHE A 301 -19.27 -14.40 -4.85
N ALA A 302 -19.02 -14.32 -6.16
CA ALA A 302 -19.20 -13.14 -6.98
C ALA A 302 -20.39 -13.35 -7.90
N VAL A 303 -21.31 -12.40 -7.91
CA VAL A 303 -22.52 -12.38 -8.72
C VAL A 303 -22.36 -11.27 -9.74
N ASP A 304 -22.39 -11.61 -11.02
CA ASP A 304 -22.46 -10.64 -12.10
C ASP A 304 -23.92 -10.21 -12.29
N LEU A 305 -24.20 -8.92 -12.13
CA LEU A 305 -25.57 -8.38 -12.08
C LEU A 305 -26.25 -8.33 -13.45
N GLU A 306 -25.48 -8.29 -14.53
CA GLU A 306 -25.98 -8.26 -15.91
C GLU A 306 -26.34 -9.66 -16.40
N SER A 307 -25.38 -10.59 -16.32
CA SER A 307 -25.56 -11.98 -16.74
C SER A 307 -26.30 -12.84 -15.71
N LYS A 308 -26.39 -12.38 -14.45
CA LYS A 308 -26.91 -13.12 -13.29
C LYS A 308 -26.13 -14.39 -12.97
N GLU A 309 -24.91 -14.52 -13.48
CA GLU A 309 -24.04 -15.66 -13.16
C GLU A 309 -23.46 -15.54 -11.76
N VAL A 310 -23.49 -16.64 -11.01
CA VAL A 310 -22.84 -16.77 -9.69
C VAL A 310 -21.55 -17.57 -9.85
N ARG A 311 -20.43 -17.02 -9.38
CA ARG A 311 -19.11 -17.65 -9.40
C ARG A 311 -18.60 -17.83 -7.98
N HIS A 312 -18.17 -19.03 -7.64
CA HIS A 312 -17.44 -19.31 -6.42
C HIS A 312 -16.03 -18.71 -6.49
N ILE A 313 -15.63 -17.89 -5.52
CA ILE A 313 -14.36 -17.13 -5.55
C ILE A 313 -13.43 -17.39 -4.35
N GLY A 314 -13.88 -18.15 -3.35
CA GLY A 314 -13.04 -18.51 -2.21
C GLY A 314 -13.78 -19.31 -1.13
N GLY A 315 -13.03 -20.17 -0.43
CA GLY A 315 -13.56 -21.09 0.57
C GLY A 315 -13.68 -22.52 0.08
N ASN A 316 -13.00 -23.44 0.73
CA ASN A 316 -13.08 -24.87 0.42
C ASN A 316 -14.34 -25.56 0.99
N GLY A 317 -15.15 -24.83 1.76
CA GLY A 317 -16.37 -25.32 2.41
C GLY A 317 -16.19 -25.85 3.84
N GLU A 318 -14.95 -26.02 4.31
CA GLU A 318 -14.69 -26.40 5.70
C GLU A 318 -14.82 -25.19 6.64
N GLN A 319 -15.48 -25.38 7.78
CA GLN A 319 -15.56 -24.37 8.84
C GLN A 319 -14.24 -24.33 9.65
N LYS A 320 -13.18 -23.78 9.03
CA LYS A 320 -11.84 -23.61 9.62
C LYS A 320 -11.28 -22.23 9.24
N CYS A 321 -10.09 -21.90 9.75
CA CYS A 321 -9.39 -20.63 9.49
C CYS A 321 -8.01 -20.89 8.87
N SER A 322 -7.99 -21.51 7.68
CA SER A 322 -6.74 -21.80 6.98
C SER A 322 -6.49 -20.80 5.86
N ASP A 323 -5.32 -20.17 5.89
CA ASP A 323 -4.81 -19.32 4.82
C ASP A 323 -4.41 -20.14 3.59
N GLY A 324 -4.40 -19.52 2.41
CA GLY A 324 -3.98 -20.20 1.19
C GLY A 324 -4.32 -19.43 -0.08
N GLU A 325 -4.13 -20.09 -1.22
CA GLU A 325 -4.86 -19.75 -2.44
C GLU A 325 -6.37 -19.77 -2.13
N SER A 326 -7.12 -18.81 -2.70
CA SER A 326 -8.49 -18.49 -2.29
C SER A 326 -9.44 -19.69 -2.26
N MET A 327 -9.35 -20.59 -3.25
CA MET A 327 -10.20 -21.78 -3.35
C MET A 327 -9.78 -22.90 -2.38
N SER A 328 -8.49 -22.98 -2.07
CA SER A 328 -7.95 -23.92 -1.07
C SER A 328 -8.12 -23.45 0.38
N ALA A 329 -8.24 -22.14 0.60
CA ALA A 329 -8.44 -21.54 1.92
C ALA A 329 -9.79 -21.94 2.53
N SER A 330 -9.87 -21.97 3.86
CA SER A 330 -11.12 -22.23 4.59
C SER A 330 -11.59 -20.98 5.32
N HIS A 331 -12.91 -20.86 5.45
CA HIS A 331 -13.57 -19.76 6.13
C HIS A 331 -14.42 -20.28 7.29
N GLY A 332 -14.31 -19.68 8.48
CA GLY A 332 -15.08 -20.08 9.65
C GLY A 332 -16.34 -19.24 9.82
N GLN A 333 -17.45 -19.58 9.15
CA GLN A 333 -18.68 -18.77 9.11
C GLN A 333 -18.40 -17.34 8.63
N PRO A 334 -18.16 -17.12 7.34
CA PRO A 334 -17.97 -15.78 6.81
C PRO A 334 -19.25 -14.95 6.97
N LEU A 335 -19.13 -13.77 7.57
CA LEU A 335 -20.23 -12.88 7.92
C LEU A 335 -20.18 -11.61 7.07
N GLY A 336 -19.48 -10.57 7.53
CA GLY A 336 -19.40 -9.29 6.82
C GLY A 336 -18.39 -9.33 5.69
N LEU A 337 -18.73 -8.66 4.59
CA LEU A 337 -17.82 -8.41 3.47
C LEU A 337 -17.56 -6.94 3.33
N CYS A 338 -16.32 -6.57 3.04
CA CYS A 338 -15.99 -5.23 2.61
C CYS A 338 -15.00 -5.26 1.46
N VAL A 339 -15.09 -4.28 0.56
CA VAL A 339 -14.18 -4.17 -0.59
C VAL A 339 -13.47 -2.84 -0.59
N GLU A 340 -12.16 -2.91 -0.83
CA GLU A 340 -11.30 -1.78 -1.14
C GLU A 340 -10.63 -2.05 -2.48
N GLN A 341 -11.06 -1.32 -3.52
CA GLN A 341 -10.58 -1.53 -4.89
C GLN A 341 -10.81 -3.00 -5.30
N ASN A 342 -9.76 -3.78 -5.57
CA ASN A 342 -9.87 -5.19 -5.93
C ASN A 342 -9.62 -6.15 -4.76
N THR A 343 -9.50 -5.63 -3.53
CA THR A 343 -9.23 -6.42 -2.32
C THR A 343 -10.47 -6.57 -1.46
N ILE A 344 -10.76 -7.80 -1.07
CA ILE A 344 -11.94 -8.17 -0.28
C ILE A 344 -11.48 -8.43 1.15
N TYR A 345 -12.27 -7.99 2.11
CA TYR A 345 -12.07 -8.23 3.52
C TYR A 345 -13.29 -8.96 4.07
N VAL A 346 -13.05 -9.99 4.85
CA VAL A 346 -14.08 -10.90 5.35
C VAL A 346 -13.97 -10.98 6.86
N THR A 347 -15.08 -10.81 7.56
CA THR A 347 -15.15 -11.15 8.99
C THR A 347 -15.69 -12.55 9.15
N GLU A 348 -15.12 -13.32 10.07
CA GLU A 348 -15.50 -14.71 10.32
C GLU A 348 -15.93 -14.90 11.77
N GLY A 349 -17.17 -15.38 11.94
CA GLY A 349 -17.79 -15.49 13.26
C GLY A 349 -17.29 -16.69 14.08
N ALA A 350 -17.10 -17.85 13.44
CA ALA A 350 -16.72 -19.08 14.13
C ALA A 350 -15.21 -19.15 14.41
N SER A 351 -14.39 -18.60 13.51
CA SER A 351 -12.93 -18.56 13.69
C SER A 351 -12.43 -17.32 14.42
N GLN A 352 -13.30 -16.32 14.66
CA GLN A 352 -12.93 -15.02 15.23
C GLN A 352 -11.76 -14.40 14.47
N ALA A 353 -11.88 -14.29 13.15
CA ALA A 353 -10.80 -13.80 12.30
C ALA A 353 -11.27 -12.72 11.32
N ILE A 354 -10.34 -11.84 10.95
CA ILE A 354 -10.47 -10.99 9.76
C ILE A 354 -9.60 -11.60 8.67
N ARG A 355 -10.14 -11.75 7.48
CA ARG A 355 -9.44 -12.25 6.29
C ARG A 355 -9.25 -11.11 5.29
N MET A 356 -8.12 -11.11 4.62
CA MET A 356 -7.89 -10.36 3.39
C MET A 356 -7.84 -11.34 2.24
N VAL A 357 -8.61 -11.08 1.18
CA VAL A 357 -8.57 -11.81 -0.08
C VAL A 357 -8.19 -10.83 -1.18
N SER A 358 -6.98 -10.97 -1.72
CA SER A 358 -6.44 -10.06 -2.75
C SER A 358 -5.94 -10.85 -3.95
N ASN A 359 -5.99 -10.25 -5.14
CA ASN A 359 -5.32 -10.79 -6.30
C ASN A 359 -3.79 -10.70 -6.14
N THR A 360 -3.06 -11.67 -6.66
CA THR A 360 -1.61 -11.81 -6.52
C THR A 360 -0.81 -11.11 -7.64
N ILE A 361 -1.47 -10.58 -8.68
CA ILE A 361 -0.85 -9.84 -9.79
C ILE A 361 -0.01 -8.68 -9.26
N GLY A 362 -0.52 -7.92 -8.29
CA GLY A 362 0.22 -6.80 -7.69
C GLY A 362 1.54 -7.24 -7.05
N LEU A 363 1.57 -8.41 -6.39
CA LEU A 363 2.79 -8.99 -5.85
C LEU A 363 3.74 -9.44 -6.98
N ALA A 364 3.22 -10.13 -8.00
CA ALA A 364 4.02 -10.60 -9.13
C ALA A 364 4.71 -9.43 -9.87
N ASN A 365 3.98 -8.33 -10.09
CA ASN A 365 4.49 -7.13 -10.73
C ASN A 365 5.65 -6.50 -9.93
N VAL A 366 5.52 -6.42 -8.60
CA VAL A 366 6.62 -5.92 -7.76
C VAL A 366 7.83 -6.86 -7.83
N LEU A 367 7.63 -8.17 -7.72
CA LEU A 367 8.73 -9.16 -7.81
C LEU A 367 9.45 -9.08 -9.15
N GLU A 368 8.74 -8.85 -10.25
CA GLU A 368 9.32 -8.64 -11.59
C GLU A 368 10.19 -7.38 -11.64
N ARG A 369 9.76 -6.27 -11.02
CA ARG A 369 10.60 -5.06 -10.94
C ARG A 369 11.84 -5.26 -10.07
N LEU A 370 11.73 -6.02 -8.99
CA LEU A 370 12.89 -6.37 -8.15
C LEU A 370 13.85 -7.29 -8.92
N LYS A 371 13.33 -8.27 -9.66
CA LYS A 371 14.08 -9.15 -10.55
C LYS A 371 14.86 -8.34 -11.60
N LEU A 372 14.16 -7.50 -12.36
CA LEU A 372 14.74 -6.65 -13.40
C LEU A 372 15.85 -5.75 -12.85
N SER A 373 15.67 -5.22 -11.63
CA SER A 373 16.69 -4.42 -10.95
C SER A 373 17.97 -5.20 -10.64
N PHE A 374 17.88 -6.49 -10.31
CA PHE A 374 19.04 -7.35 -10.10
C PHE A 374 19.70 -7.78 -11.42
N GLU A 375 18.90 -8.23 -12.38
CA GLU A 375 19.37 -8.69 -13.70
C GLU A 375 20.09 -7.59 -14.48
N THR A 376 19.61 -6.34 -14.37
CA THR A 376 20.26 -5.17 -14.97
C THR A 376 21.74 -5.04 -14.56
N PHE A 377 22.09 -5.46 -13.35
CA PHE A 377 23.48 -5.46 -12.85
C PHE A 377 24.11 -6.86 -12.84
N SER A 378 23.51 -7.81 -13.55
CA SER A 378 23.90 -9.24 -13.59
C SER A 378 24.07 -9.85 -12.20
N ILE A 379 23.24 -9.43 -11.24
CA ILE A 379 23.21 -9.99 -9.89
C ILE A 379 22.31 -11.23 -9.91
N HIS A 380 22.90 -12.40 -9.69
CA HIS A 380 22.21 -13.70 -9.72
C HIS A 380 22.67 -14.59 -8.55
N ASP A 381 21.96 -15.70 -8.33
CA ASP A 381 22.39 -16.71 -7.36
C ASP A 381 23.56 -17.51 -7.91
N ARG A 382 24.77 -17.21 -7.43
CA ARG A 382 26.02 -17.88 -7.84
C ARG A 382 26.03 -19.40 -7.61
N ARG A 383 25.09 -19.95 -6.84
CA ARG A 383 24.98 -21.40 -6.60
C ARG A 383 24.34 -22.15 -7.75
N LYS A 384 23.58 -21.46 -8.60
CA LYS A 384 23.02 -21.98 -9.83
C LYS A 384 23.93 -21.43 -10.94
N ASN A 385 24.58 -22.28 -11.71
CA ASN A 385 25.43 -21.89 -12.85
C ASN A 385 24.56 -21.31 -13.99
N ASP A 386 23.76 -20.29 -13.71
CA ASP A 386 23.01 -19.57 -14.72
C ASP A 386 23.97 -18.65 -15.46
N GLU A 387 24.05 -18.79 -16.78
CA GLU A 387 24.73 -17.85 -17.65
C GLU A 387 23.99 -16.50 -17.58
N SER A 388 24.37 -15.67 -16.61
CA SER A 388 23.69 -14.40 -16.39
C SER A 388 23.88 -13.50 -17.60
N ARG A 389 22.79 -13.14 -18.28
CA ARG A 389 22.81 -12.14 -19.35
C ARG A 389 23.46 -10.86 -18.82
N THR A 390 24.48 -10.40 -19.54
CA THR A 390 25.07 -9.08 -19.31
C THR A 390 24.30 -8.04 -20.09
N HIS A 391 23.87 -6.99 -19.42
CA HIS A 391 23.20 -5.86 -20.06
C HIS A 391 24.22 -4.81 -20.48
N THR A 392 23.97 -4.18 -21.63
CA THR A 392 24.69 -2.99 -22.06
C THR A 392 24.29 -1.78 -21.19
N LEU A 393 25.09 -0.71 -21.25
CA LEU A 393 24.77 0.53 -20.52
C LEU A 393 23.42 1.12 -20.94
N ASP A 394 23.07 1.06 -22.22
CA ASP A 394 21.81 1.58 -22.76
C ASP A 394 20.61 0.76 -22.26
N GLU A 395 20.66 -0.58 -22.38
CA GLU A 395 19.64 -1.48 -21.84
C GLU A 395 19.46 -1.27 -20.32
N ALA A 396 20.55 -1.03 -19.59
CA ALA A 396 20.48 -0.78 -18.16
C ALA A 396 19.80 0.54 -17.81
N ILE A 397 20.02 1.59 -18.62
CA ILE A 397 19.31 2.86 -18.45
C ILE A 397 17.81 2.65 -18.71
N GLU A 398 17.45 1.97 -19.81
CA GLU A 398 16.05 1.67 -20.15
C GLU A 398 15.35 0.84 -19.07
N ASN A 399 15.99 -0.23 -18.60
CA ASN A 399 15.48 -1.06 -17.52
C ASN A 399 15.22 -0.26 -16.24
N LEU A 400 16.16 0.60 -15.82
CA LEU A 400 15.98 1.40 -14.60
C LEU A 400 14.99 2.55 -14.76
N ILE A 401 14.80 3.08 -15.97
CA ILE A 401 13.69 3.99 -16.26
C ILE A 401 12.36 3.26 -16.05
N SER A 402 12.22 2.05 -16.62
CA SER A 402 11.02 1.23 -16.45
C SER A 402 10.73 0.90 -14.98
N VAL A 403 11.76 0.52 -14.20
CA VAL A 403 11.62 0.29 -12.75
C VAL A 403 11.23 1.58 -12.01
N GLY A 404 11.85 2.71 -12.33
CA GLY A 404 11.54 4.00 -11.73
C GLY A 404 10.09 4.41 -11.97
N HIS A 405 9.66 4.39 -13.24
CA HIS A 405 8.29 4.76 -13.64
C HIS A 405 7.24 3.91 -12.95
N PHE A 406 7.43 2.58 -12.88
CA PHE A 406 6.48 1.71 -12.17
C PHE A 406 6.25 2.14 -10.71
N PHE A 407 7.31 2.50 -9.99
CA PHE A 407 7.18 2.93 -8.60
C PHE A 407 6.71 4.39 -8.47
N ASP A 408 6.99 5.24 -9.46
CA ASP A 408 6.40 6.58 -9.54
C ASP A 408 4.88 6.49 -9.73
N ASP A 409 4.41 5.61 -10.62
CA ASP A 409 2.97 5.35 -10.86
C ASP A 409 2.28 4.89 -9.56
N CYS A 410 2.91 4.02 -8.78
CA CYS A 410 2.41 3.60 -7.47
C CYS A 410 2.29 4.80 -6.50
N ILE A 411 3.27 5.69 -6.49
CA ILE A 411 3.26 6.88 -5.63
C ILE A 411 2.18 7.88 -6.09
N ASP A 412 2.05 8.08 -7.39
CA ASP A 412 1.08 8.99 -7.98
C ASP A 412 -0.36 8.50 -7.80
N PHE A 413 -0.57 7.18 -7.86
CA PHE A 413 -1.83 6.56 -7.46
C PHE A 413 -2.21 6.92 -6.02
N ILE A 414 -1.27 6.82 -5.06
CA ILE A 414 -1.52 7.21 -3.67
C ILE A 414 -1.74 8.72 -3.53
N ARG A 415 -1.04 9.56 -4.29
CA ARG A 415 -1.27 11.02 -4.30
C ARG A 415 -2.66 11.39 -4.80
N GLY A 416 -3.12 10.73 -5.86
CA GLY A 416 -4.46 10.90 -6.42
C GLY A 416 -5.53 10.46 -5.43
N THR A 417 -5.43 9.24 -4.89
CA THR A 417 -6.40 8.71 -3.92
C THR A 417 -6.44 9.52 -2.60
N THR A 418 -5.31 10.07 -2.17
CA THR A 418 -5.24 10.91 -0.96
C THR A 418 -5.54 12.39 -1.21
N ASN A 419 -5.70 12.82 -2.46
CA ASN A 419 -5.77 14.23 -2.88
C ASN A 419 -4.62 15.07 -2.32
N LYS A 420 -3.40 14.52 -2.33
CA LYS A 420 -2.18 15.18 -1.83
C LYS A 420 -1.06 15.08 -2.86
N PRO A 421 -1.01 15.97 -3.87
CA PRO A 421 -0.04 15.88 -4.97
C PRO A 421 1.42 15.99 -4.51
N SER A 422 1.69 16.66 -3.38
CA SER A 422 3.03 16.81 -2.82
C SER A 422 3.43 15.72 -1.81
N LEU A 423 2.59 14.69 -1.61
CA LEU A 423 2.87 13.62 -0.65
C LEU A 423 4.16 12.88 -1.04
N LYS A 424 5.00 12.63 -0.04
CA LYS A 424 6.22 11.82 -0.15
C LYS A 424 6.05 10.61 0.79
N PRO A 425 5.51 9.48 0.31
CA PRO A 425 5.20 8.33 1.14
C PRO A 425 6.48 7.72 1.75
N GLN A 426 6.33 7.11 2.93
CA GLN A 426 7.41 6.43 3.66
C GLN A 426 7.15 4.94 3.88
N GLY A 427 6.00 4.42 3.45
CA GLY A 427 5.61 3.02 3.66
C GLY A 427 4.19 2.88 4.17
N PRO A 428 3.86 3.45 5.36
CA PRO A 428 2.54 3.34 5.98
C PRO A 428 1.38 3.96 5.16
N GLU A 429 1.70 4.71 4.11
CA GLU A 429 0.75 5.21 3.13
C GLU A 429 0.50 4.24 1.97
N ASP A 430 0.80 2.95 2.16
CA ASP A 430 0.53 1.85 1.22
C ASP A 430 1.35 1.95 -0.08
N SER A 431 2.49 2.61 0.00
CA SER A 431 3.42 2.79 -1.12
C SER A 431 4.84 2.46 -0.69
N VAL A 432 5.69 2.19 -1.67
CA VAL A 432 7.14 2.21 -1.45
C VAL A 432 7.58 3.58 -0.93
N ALA A 433 8.68 3.58 -0.17
CA ALA A 433 9.23 4.83 0.36
C ALA A 433 9.78 5.70 -0.78
N PHE A 434 9.31 6.95 -0.87
CA PHE A 434 9.68 7.94 -1.90
C PHE A 434 11.21 8.06 -2.08
N LYS A 435 11.94 8.10 -0.96
CA LYS A 435 13.42 8.19 -0.96
C LYS A 435 14.11 7.00 -1.62
N THR A 436 13.48 5.82 -1.57
CA THR A 436 14.00 4.62 -2.23
C THR A 436 13.84 4.73 -3.75
N VAL A 437 12.72 5.27 -4.21
CA VAL A 437 12.47 5.54 -5.64
C VAL A 437 13.39 6.64 -6.16
N GLU A 438 13.59 7.73 -5.41
CA GLU A 438 14.62 8.74 -5.73
C GLU A 438 16.02 8.12 -5.85
N SER A 439 16.33 7.07 -5.09
CA SER A 439 17.61 6.36 -5.21
C SER A 439 17.71 5.54 -6.50
N VAL A 440 16.60 5.04 -7.04
CA VAL A 440 16.55 4.43 -8.38
C VAL A 440 16.88 5.50 -9.41
N HIS A 441 16.17 6.63 -9.38
CA HIS A 441 16.39 7.77 -10.29
C HIS A 441 17.81 8.32 -10.23
N MET A 442 18.40 8.41 -9.04
CA MET A 442 19.79 8.82 -8.86
C MET A 442 20.75 7.88 -9.58
N ILE A 443 20.53 6.56 -9.49
CA ILE A 443 21.35 5.57 -10.19
C ILE A 443 21.15 5.70 -11.71
N THR A 444 19.90 5.82 -12.18
CA THR A 444 19.58 6.02 -13.60
C THR A 444 20.27 7.26 -14.18
N ASN A 445 20.19 8.39 -13.48
CA ASN A 445 20.84 9.64 -13.89
C ASN A 445 22.37 9.54 -13.87
N CYS A 446 22.94 8.79 -12.93
CA CYS A 446 24.36 8.49 -12.92
C CYS A 446 24.78 7.67 -14.16
N LEU A 447 24.03 6.63 -14.53
CA LEU A 447 24.29 5.85 -15.73
C LEU A 447 24.16 6.69 -17.01
N ARG A 448 23.12 7.53 -17.12
CA ARG A 448 22.97 8.50 -18.22
C ARG A 448 24.15 9.47 -18.31
N SER A 449 24.62 9.99 -17.18
CA SER A 449 25.78 10.88 -17.16
C SER A 449 27.05 10.15 -17.64
N ILE A 450 27.22 8.88 -17.29
CA ILE A 450 28.34 8.06 -17.76
C ILE A 450 28.24 7.82 -19.26
N GLU A 451 27.06 7.44 -19.75
CA GLU A 451 26.77 7.23 -21.17
C GLU A 451 27.07 8.49 -22.00
N GLN A 452 26.56 9.65 -21.57
CA GLN A 452 26.83 10.94 -22.22
C GLN A 452 28.32 11.29 -22.23
N ASN A 453 29.03 11.08 -21.12
CA ASN A 453 30.47 11.35 -21.07
C ASN A 453 31.25 10.43 -22.02
N LEU A 454 30.89 9.15 -22.11
CA LEU A 454 31.56 8.19 -23.00
C LEU A 454 31.30 8.51 -24.48
N ARG A 455 30.04 8.80 -24.84
CA ARG A 455 29.64 9.10 -26.22
C ARG A 455 30.18 10.46 -26.69
N PHE A 456 29.96 11.52 -25.91
CA PHE A 456 30.24 12.88 -26.37
C PHE A 456 31.64 13.40 -26.02
N LYS A 457 32.19 13.07 -24.85
CA LYS A 457 33.50 13.60 -24.44
C LYS A 457 34.66 12.72 -24.87
N LEU A 458 34.47 11.41 -24.84
CA LEU A 458 35.54 10.46 -25.16
C LEU A 458 35.41 9.92 -26.60
N GLN A 459 34.24 10.03 -27.23
CA GLN A 459 33.96 9.50 -28.58
C GLN A 459 34.35 8.03 -28.74
N VAL A 460 34.19 7.22 -27.69
CA VAL A 460 34.54 5.79 -27.74
C VAL A 460 33.33 4.90 -27.47
N SER A 461 33.17 3.87 -28.31
CA SER A 461 32.15 2.82 -28.17
C SER A 461 32.51 1.80 -27.08
N TYR A 462 32.74 2.26 -25.84
CA TYR A 462 32.96 1.39 -24.69
C TYR A 462 31.68 1.02 -23.94
N GLY A 463 30.52 1.60 -24.30
CA GLY A 463 29.24 1.35 -23.62
C GLY A 463 28.85 -0.13 -23.54
N SER A 464 29.16 -0.90 -24.59
CA SER A 464 28.95 -2.36 -24.66
C SER A 464 29.96 -3.19 -23.84
N HIS A 465 31.06 -2.58 -23.40
CA HIS A 465 32.15 -3.26 -22.68
C HIS A 465 32.15 -2.94 -21.18
N ILE A 466 31.24 -2.07 -20.71
CA ILE A 466 31.11 -1.77 -19.29
C ILE A 466 30.49 -2.96 -18.57
N ASN A 467 31.22 -3.47 -17.58
CA ASN A 467 30.66 -4.45 -16.66
C ASN A 467 29.87 -3.72 -15.56
N LEU A 468 28.54 -3.76 -15.65
CA LEU A 468 27.64 -3.09 -14.70
C LEU A 468 27.72 -3.67 -13.29
N LEU A 469 27.95 -4.98 -13.13
CA LEU A 469 28.18 -5.61 -11.82
C LEU A 469 29.32 -4.93 -11.06
N SER A 470 30.28 -4.40 -11.81
CA SER A 470 31.47 -3.75 -11.30
C SER A 470 31.22 -2.34 -10.73
N MET A 471 30.04 -1.77 -10.98
CA MET A 471 29.61 -0.44 -10.53
C MET A 471 28.86 -0.48 -9.19
N LEU A 472 28.68 -1.66 -8.58
CA LEU A 472 28.02 -1.80 -7.28
C LEU A 472 28.90 -1.30 -6.12
N THR A 473 28.28 -0.74 -5.08
CA THR A 473 28.98 -0.25 -3.87
C THR A 473 29.83 -1.31 -3.18
N LEU A 474 29.44 -2.58 -3.27
CA LEU A 474 30.26 -3.73 -2.80
C LEU A 474 31.67 -3.71 -3.40
N GLN A 475 31.87 -3.18 -4.61
CA GLN A 475 33.19 -3.04 -5.23
C GLN A 475 33.99 -1.88 -4.63
N VAL A 476 33.32 -0.84 -4.15
CA VAL A 476 33.94 0.27 -3.41
C VAL A 476 34.29 -0.18 -1.99
N GLU A 477 33.39 -0.90 -1.32
CA GLU A 477 33.67 -1.56 -0.04
C GLU A 477 34.82 -2.56 -0.17
N HIS A 478 34.85 -3.35 -1.23
CA HIS A 478 35.97 -4.24 -1.54
C HIS A 478 37.26 -3.46 -1.78
N HIS A 479 37.20 -2.33 -2.49
CA HIS A 479 38.36 -1.45 -2.67
C HIS A 479 38.87 -0.94 -1.32
N PHE A 480 38.00 -0.41 -0.46
CA PHE A 480 38.37 0.03 0.88
C PHE A 480 38.83 -1.12 1.79
N SER A 481 38.25 -2.31 1.65
CA SER A 481 38.68 -3.52 2.35
C SER A 481 40.09 -3.91 1.93
N ASN A 482 40.38 -3.92 0.63
CA ASN A 482 41.73 -4.18 0.12
C ASN A 482 42.72 -3.11 0.58
N MET A 483 42.31 -1.83 0.62
CA MET A 483 43.12 -0.73 1.18
C MET A 483 43.40 -0.90 2.68
N ARG A 484 42.60 -1.73 3.37
CA ARG A 484 42.75 -2.04 4.79
C ARG A 484 43.36 -3.42 5.07
N ASP A 485 43.62 -4.20 4.03
CA ASP A 485 44.07 -5.60 4.13
C ASP A 485 45.43 -5.72 4.82
N ARG A 486 46.36 -4.84 4.45
CA ARG A 486 47.71 -4.80 5.06
C ARG A 486 47.81 -3.83 6.24
N TYR A 487 46.96 -2.80 6.29
CA TYR A 487 46.93 -1.83 7.39
C TYR A 487 45.48 -1.57 7.80
N PRO A 488 45.04 -1.95 9.02
CA PRO A 488 43.64 -1.78 9.44
C PRO A 488 43.13 -0.34 9.33
N SER A 489 44.02 0.63 9.54
CA SER A 489 43.77 2.07 9.35
C SER A 489 45.00 2.72 8.73
N PRO A 490 45.13 2.76 7.39
CA PRO A 490 46.34 3.24 6.73
C PRO A 490 46.54 4.75 6.97
N MET A 491 47.78 5.15 7.28
CA MET A 491 48.18 6.56 7.23
C MET A 491 48.14 7.08 5.79
N VAL A 492 48.11 8.41 5.59
CA VAL A 492 48.07 9.02 4.24
C VAL A 492 49.19 8.48 3.32
N LEU A 493 50.41 8.29 3.84
CA LEU A 493 51.52 7.71 3.08
C LEU A 493 51.26 6.25 2.67
N GLN A 494 50.78 5.44 3.61
CA GLN A 494 50.46 4.02 3.39
C GLN A 494 49.28 3.86 2.43
N TYR A 495 48.30 4.75 2.54
CA TYR A 495 47.19 4.87 1.60
C TYR A 495 47.73 5.18 0.20
N GLY A 496 48.59 6.19 0.05
CA GLY A 496 49.22 6.53 -1.22
C GLY A 496 49.99 5.37 -1.86
N GLN A 497 50.77 4.63 -1.06
CA GLN A 497 51.52 3.46 -1.52
C GLN A 497 50.60 2.33 -2.03
N GLN A 498 49.47 2.09 -1.36
CA GLN A 498 48.55 1.03 -1.73
C GLN A 498 47.59 1.41 -2.85
N LEU A 499 47.22 2.69 -2.95
CA LEU A 499 46.18 3.20 -3.82
C LEU A 499 46.36 2.71 -5.26
N LEU A 500 47.56 2.82 -5.83
CA LEU A 500 47.81 2.45 -7.22
C LEU A 500 47.66 0.94 -7.45
N SER A 501 48.17 0.13 -6.53
CA SER A 501 48.09 -1.33 -6.61
C SER A 501 46.65 -1.84 -6.42
N THR A 502 45.91 -1.22 -5.50
CA THR A 502 44.52 -1.56 -5.22
C THR A 502 43.61 -1.06 -6.33
N ALA A 503 43.84 0.15 -6.87
CA ALA A 503 43.13 0.67 -8.03
C ALA A 503 43.34 -0.23 -9.26
N LYS A 504 44.58 -0.68 -9.53
CA LYS A 504 44.86 -1.66 -10.60
C LYS A 504 44.10 -2.98 -10.38
N LYS A 505 44.13 -3.54 -9.17
CA LYS A 505 43.36 -4.76 -8.83
C LYS A 505 41.86 -4.56 -8.99
N THR A 506 41.35 -3.40 -8.61
CA THR A 506 39.94 -3.03 -8.73
C THR A 506 39.56 -2.88 -10.20
N ILE A 507 40.33 -2.16 -11.02
CA ILE A 507 40.09 -2.01 -12.47
C ILE A 507 40.13 -3.36 -13.17
N LYS A 508 41.11 -4.23 -12.88
CA LYS A 508 41.19 -5.60 -13.43
C LYS A 508 39.95 -6.45 -13.16
N ARG A 509 39.25 -6.20 -12.04
CA ARG A 509 37.99 -6.87 -11.71
C ARG A 509 36.77 -6.22 -12.35
N ARG A 510 36.91 -4.97 -12.81
CA ARG A 510 35.81 -4.13 -13.35
C ARG A 510 35.71 -4.14 -14.86
N THR A 511 36.74 -4.58 -15.58
CA THR A 511 36.74 -4.61 -17.04
C THR A 511 36.97 -6.04 -17.53
N ASN A 512 36.13 -6.52 -18.46
CA ASN A 512 36.32 -7.81 -19.13
C ASN A 512 37.39 -7.75 -20.24
N THR A 513 38.00 -6.58 -20.47
CA THR A 513 39.04 -6.42 -21.46
C THR A 513 40.31 -7.17 -21.04
N GLY A 514 40.72 -8.13 -21.85
CA GLY A 514 42.06 -8.69 -21.80
C GLY A 514 43.05 -7.56 -22.07
N TYR A 515 43.78 -7.12 -21.04
CA TYR A 515 44.89 -6.21 -21.27
C TYR A 515 45.99 -6.99 -21.97
N HIS A 516 46.13 -6.79 -23.29
CA HIS A 516 47.36 -7.13 -23.97
C HIS A 516 48.44 -6.18 -23.45
N TYR A 517 49.26 -6.68 -22.53
CA TYR A 517 50.54 -6.04 -22.25
C TYR A 517 51.40 -6.27 -23.49
N TYR A 518 51.40 -5.32 -24.42
CA TYR A 518 52.43 -5.25 -25.43
C TYR A 518 53.72 -4.81 -24.75
N THR A 519 54.40 -5.76 -24.10
CA THR A 519 55.85 -5.67 -23.96
C THR A 519 56.41 -6.25 -25.25
N HIS A 520 56.40 -5.46 -26.32
CA HIS A 520 57.29 -5.77 -27.43
C HIS A 520 58.71 -5.73 -26.86
N ARG A 521 59.62 -6.61 -27.31
CA ARG A 521 61.02 -6.62 -26.83
C ARG A 521 61.73 -5.27 -27.03
N SER A 522 61.17 -4.38 -27.85
CA SER A 522 61.65 -3.02 -28.10
C SER A 522 60.70 -1.90 -27.64
N SER A 523 59.77 -2.17 -26.72
CA SER A 523 58.94 -1.12 -26.10
C SER A 523 59.77 -0.25 -25.13
N PHE A 524 60.64 0.58 -25.69
CA PHE A 524 61.24 1.72 -25.00
C PHE A 524 60.17 2.82 -25.00
N TYR A 525 59.69 3.24 -23.82
CA TYR A 525 58.96 4.50 -23.76
C TYR A 525 59.95 5.59 -24.22
N PRO A 526 59.68 6.36 -25.29
CA PRO A 526 60.52 7.51 -25.58
C PRO A 526 60.43 8.40 -24.34
N LEU A 527 61.55 8.59 -23.66
CA LEU A 527 61.68 9.66 -22.67
C LEU A 527 61.34 10.95 -23.42
N PRO A 528 60.24 11.65 -23.09
CA PRO A 528 59.93 12.89 -23.76
C PRO A 528 61.12 13.82 -23.53
N GLU A 529 61.78 14.27 -24.61
CA GLU A 529 62.98 15.13 -24.55
C GLU A 529 62.73 16.42 -23.74
N GLN A 530 61.46 16.80 -23.60
CA GLN A 530 60.98 17.94 -22.82
C GLN A 530 60.17 17.53 -21.58
N SER A 531 60.39 16.33 -21.03
CA SER A 531 59.92 16.07 -19.67
C SER A 531 60.70 16.99 -18.74
N PRO A 532 60.05 17.83 -17.93
CA PRO A 532 60.76 18.55 -16.89
C PRO A 532 61.50 17.51 -16.07
N ALA A 533 62.82 17.63 -15.96
CA ALA A 533 63.57 16.78 -15.05
C ALA A 533 62.89 16.88 -13.68
N PHE A 534 62.74 15.76 -12.97
CA PHE A 534 62.08 15.75 -11.65
C PHE A 534 62.74 16.76 -10.67
N SER A 535 64.01 17.10 -10.91
CA SER A 535 64.78 18.14 -10.24
C SER A 535 64.36 19.59 -10.55
N LEU A 536 63.66 19.82 -11.67
CA LEU A 536 63.20 21.14 -12.15
C LEU A 536 61.74 21.44 -11.78
N MET A 537 61.00 20.46 -11.23
CA MET A 537 59.64 20.70 -10.70
C MET A 537 59.71 21.32 -9.31
N GLU A 538 59.21 22.54 -9.16
CA GLU A 538 58.94 23.12 -7.83
C GLU A 538 57.69 22.48 -7.24
N PHE A 539 57.89 21.42 -6.47
CA PHE A 539 56.84 20.87 -5.62
C PHE A 539 56.51 21.87 -4.50
N PRO A 540 55.23 22.04 -4.12
CA PRO A 540 54.87 22.84 -2.96
C PRO A 540 55.60 22.29 -1.72
N LYS A 541 56.67 22.99 -1.32
CA LYS A 541 57.41 22.67 -0.10
C LYS A 541 56.54 23.16 1.04
N LYS A 542 56.00 22.20 1.79
CA LYS A 542 55.38 22.47 3.08
C LYS A 542 56.38 23.28 3.89
N ASP A 543 55.99 24.43 4.44
CA ASP A 543 56.84 25.16 5.38
C ASP A 543 57.36 24.16 6.40
N ARG A 544 58.68 23.96 6.43
CA ARG A 544 59.33 23.22 7.51
C ARG A 544 59.23 24.10 8.75
N LYS A 545 58.03 24.16 9.34
CA LYS A 545 57.92 24.39 10.79
C LYS A 545 58.85 23.37 11.42
N GLN A 546 59.77 23.84 12.27
CA GLN A 546 60.75 23.00 12.97
C GLN A 546 60.11 21.67 13.32
N GLN A 547 60.48 20.61 12.62
CA GLN A 547 60.06 19.27 12.99
C GLN A 547 60.89 18.95 14.23
N SER A 548 60.31 19.18 15.42
CA SER A 548 60.75 18.46 16.60
C SER A 548 60.68 16.98 16.24
N SER A 549 61.84 16.32 16.16
CA SER A 549 61.88 14.89 15.93
C SER A 549 61.37 14.25 17.22
N LEU A 550 60.14 13.73 17.18
CA LEU A 550 59.61 12.93 18.28
C LEU A 550 60.62 11.83 18.62
N SER A 551 60.92 11.70 19.91
CA SER A 551 61.76 10.63 20.44
C SER A 551 61.12 9.27 20.14
N ALA A 552 61.89 8.18 20.29
CA ALA A 552 61.33 6.84 20.13
C ALA A 552 60.17 6.59 21.12
N ASP A 553 60.33 7.04 22.37
CA ASP A 553 59.33 6.90 23.42
C ASP A 553 58.07 7.72 23.13
N GLU A 554 58.21 8.96 22.65
CA GLU A 554 57.06 9.79 22.27
C GLU A 554 56.30 9.20 21.07
N LYS A 555 57.00 8.52 20.15
CA LYS A 555 56.36 7.79 19.05
C LYS A 555 55.63 6.56 19.56
N ASP A 556 56.20 5.83 20.52
CA ASP A 556 55.56 4.67 21.12
C ASP A 556 54.33 5.07 21.96
N ASP A 557 54.39 6.18 22.68
CA ASP A 557 53.25 6.78 23.39
C ASP A 557 52.15 7.25 22.44
N LEU A 558 52.51 7.85 21.31
CA LEU A 558 51.53 8.20 20.28
C LEU A 558 50.93 6.96 19.60
N MET A 559 51.69 5.87 19.48
CA MET A 559 51.23 4.61 18.92
C MET A 559 50.34 3.84 19.90
N SER A 560 50.61 3.89 21.21
CA SER A 560 49.77 3.34 22.26
C SER A 560 48.47 4.16 22.38
N PHE A 561 48.55 5.48 22.42
CA PHE A 561 47.38 6.37 22.40
C PHE A 561 46.53 6.14 21.16
N ARG A 562 47.16 5.97 19.99
CA ARG A 562 46.45 5.62 18.76
C ARG A 562 45.74 4.27 18.90
N LYS A 563 46.40 3.24 19.44
CA LYS A 563 45.82 1.90 19.61
C LYS A 563 44.61 1.94 20.55
N ASP A 564 44.71 2.70 21.63
CA ASP A 564 43.72 2.70 22.71
C ASP A 564 42.54 3.65 22.44
N TYR A 565 42.77 4.77 21.75
CA TYR A 565 41.77 5.84 21.61
C TYR A 565 41.41 6.23 20.16
N CYS A 566 42.30 6.03 19.19
CA CYS A 566 42.10 6.51 17.80
C CYS A 566 42.00 5.40 16.76
N GLN A 567 42.25 4.14 17.14
CA GLN A 567 42.19 3.02 16.23
C GLN A 567 40.72 2.77 15.88
N SER A 568 40.43 2.73 14.59
CA SER A 568 39.12 2.33 14.11
C SER A 568 38.86 0.90 14.55
N VAL A 569 38.02 0.74 15.57
CA VAL A 569 37.48 -0.56 15.96
C VAL A 569 36.64 -1.04 14.78
N ARG A 570 36.78 -2.31 14.37
CA ARG A 570 35.83 -2.90 13.42
C ARG A 570 34.45 -2.69 14.03
N GLN A 571 33.64 -1.84 13.41
CA GLN A 571 32.23 -1.79 13.72
C GLN A 571 31.73 -3.23 13.58
N LYS A 572 31.36 -3.86 14.70
CA LYS A 572 30.73 -5.18 14.66
C LYS A 572 29.62 -5.04 13.65
N THR A 573 29.70 -5.81 12.58
CA THR A 573 28.64 -5.77 11.56
C THR A 573 27.32 -6.07 12.26
N VAL A 574 26.20 -5.58 11.73
CA VAL A 574 24.86 -5.95 12.22
C VAL A 574 24.68 -7.48 12.29
N ARG A 575 25.54 -8.27 11.63
CA ARG A 575 25.62 -9.74 11.74
C ARG A 575 26.27 -10.26 13.03
N GLN A 576 27.16 -9.49 13.65
CA GLN A 576 27.91 -9.84 14.87
C GLN A 576 27.30 -9.29 16.16
N GLN A 577 26.48 -8.25 16.05
CA GLN A 577 25.53 -7.90 17.09
C GLN A 577 24.28 -8.71 16.80
N SER A 578 23.82 -9.56 17.70
CA SER A 578 22.51 -10.18 17.56
C SER A 578 21.44 -9.08 17.66
N THR A 579 21.20 -8.35 16.57
CA THR A 579 20.10 -7.39 16.44
C THR A 579 18.76 -8.10 16.29
N MET A 580 18.68 -9.40 16.64
CA MET A 580 17.42 -10.12 16.76
C MET A 580 16.40 -9.37 17.62
N TYR A 581 16.85 -8.48 18.52
CA TYR A 581 15.99 -7.79 19.48
C TYR A 581 16.02 -6.26 19.43
N ASN A 582 16.85 -5.61 18.61
CA ASN A 582 16.95 -4.14 18.61
C ASN A 582 16.80 -3.54 17.21
N ALA A 583 15.71 -2.78 17.06
CA ALA A 583 15.27 -1.95 15.94
C ALA A 583 14.83 -2.69 14.66
N GLY A 584 13.51 -2.77 14.47
CA GLY A 584 12.88 -3.19 13.22
C GLY A 584 12.56 -4.68 13.17
N THR A 585 11.81 -5.18 14.14
CA THR A 585 11.03 -6.41 13.99
C THR A 585 10.05 -6.26 12.81
N LEU A 586 9.74 -7.34 12.08
CA LEU A 586 8.53 -7.36 11.24
C LEU A 586 7.31 -7.06 12.16
N PRO A 587 6.19 -6.56 11.63
CA PRO A 587 4.97 -6.51 12.44
C PRO A 587 4.74 -7.90 13.10
N LEU A 588 4.23 -7.90 14.34
CA LEU A 588 4.10 -9.11 15.19
C LEU A 588 3.40 -10.27 14.45
N ASN A 589 2.50 -9.92 13.53
CA ASN A 589 1.78 -10.82 12.63
C ASN A 589 2.64 -11.72 11.72
N CYS A 590 3.91 -11.38 11.51
CA CYS A 590 4.84 -12.18 10.72
C CYS A 590 5.64 -13.19 11.57
N TYR A 591 5.52 -13.12 12.91
CA TYR A 591 6.24 -13.98 13.85
C TYR A 591 5.35 -14.90 14.66
N GLU A 592 4.08 -14.53 14.86
CA GLU A 592 3.11 -15.37 15.56
C GLU A 592 2.57 -16.44 14.59
N GLU A 593 2.78 -17.71 14.93
CA GLU A 593 1.91 -18.77 14.40
C GLU A 593 0.51 -18.54 14.98
N PRO A 594 -0.58 -18.82 14.24
CA PRO A 594 -1.92 -18.75 14.79
C PRO A 594 -2.07 -19.87 15.83
N GLU A 595 -1.57 -19.66 17.04
CA GLU A 595 -2.08 -20.38 18.21
C GLU A 595 -3.56 -20.05 18.33
N ALA A 596 -4.39 -21.05 18.61
CA ALA A 596 -5.82 -20.90 18.82
C ALA A 596 -6.07 -19.89 19.95
N ARG A 597 -6.22 -18.61 19.60
CA ARG A 597 -6.56 -17.56 20.55
C ARG A 597 -8.00 -17.81 20.99
N SER A 598 -8.15 -18.20 22.25
CA SER A 598 -9.42 -18.27 22.97
C SER A 598 -9.82 -16.93 23.59
N GLU A 599 -9.13 -15.83 23.26
CA GLU A 599 -9.48 -14.49 23.74
C GLU A 599 -10.47 -13.86 22.76
N GLN A 600 -11.66 -13.52 23.25
CA GLN A 600 -12.69 -12.78 22.51
C GLN A 600 -12.07 -11.51 21.90
N ILE A 601 -12.05 -11.42 20.57
CA ILE A 601 -11.72 -10.19 19.86
C ILE A 601 -12.84 -9.18 20.15
N GLU A 602 -12.52 -8.09 20.84
CA GLU A 602 -13.49 -7.00 21.06
C GLU A 602 -13.56 -6.11 19.81
N MET A 603 -14.71 -5.49 19.54
CA MET A 603 -14.90 -4.62 18.37
C MET A 603 -13.78 -3.57 18.22
N TRP A 604 -13.22 -3.09 19.32
CA TRP A 604 -12.15 -2.10 19.32
C TRP A 604 -10.83 -2.61 18.74
N ASP A 605 -10.58 -3.92 18.80
CA ASP A 605 -9.45 -4.56 18.13
C ASP A 605 -9.65 -4.53 16.60
N LEU A 606 -10.89 -4.60 16.10
CA LEU A 606 -11.19 -4.55 14.66
C LEU A 606 -10.93 -3.16 14.03
N LEU A 607 -10.81 -2.11 14.84
CA LEU A 607 -10.82 -0.72 14.38
C LEU A 607 -9.45 -0.14 14.00
N PHE A 608 -8.36 -0.91 14.15
CA PHE A 608 -7.01 -0.42 13.84
C PHE A 608 -6.19 -1.40 12.97
N LEU A 609 -6.37 -1.25 11.67
CA LEU A 609 -5.29 -1.35 10.69
C LEU A 609 -4.92 0.07 10.30
N ARG A 610 -3.70 0.51 10.65
CA ARG A 610 -3.25 1.86 10.34
C ARG A 610 -2.91 1.99 8.85
N GLN A 611 -3.91 2.23 8.02
CA GLN A 611 -3.75 2.64 6.63
C GLN A 611 -4.71 3.79 6.33
N LYS A 612 -4.19 4.89 5.76
CA LYS A 612 -5.02 6.01 5.30
C LYS A 612 -5.73 5.60 4.02
N THR A 613 -6.78 4.81 4.13
CA THR A 613 -7.57 4.44 2.96
C THR A 613 -9.04 4.75 3.16
N ARG A 614 -9.61 5.32 2.09
CA ARG A 614 -10.97 5.83 2.06
C ARG A 614 -11.71 5.09 0.96
N LYS A 615 -12.57 4.16 1.40
CA LYS A 615 -13.84 3.69 0.83
C LYS A 615 -13.99 2.23 1.24
N TRP A 616 -14.91 2.00 2.15
CA TRP A 616 -15.25 0.70 2.71
C TRP A 616 -16.77 0.70 2.90
N GLN A 617 -17.45 -0.29 2.35
CA GLN A 617 -18.85 -0.58 2.61
C GLN A 617 -18.95 -2.03 3.08
N CYS A 618 -19.47 -2.22 4.29
CA CYS A 618 -19.67 -3.52 4.90
C CYS A 618 -21.15 -3.64 5.24
N CYS A 619 -21.73 -4.83 4.99
CA CYS A 619 -23.10 -5.13 5.37
C CYS A 619 -23.19 -6.58 5.82
N MET A 620 -23.97 -6.84 6.86
CA MET A 620 -24.30 -8.17 7.36
C MET A 620 -25.81 -8.41 7.28
N LYS A 621 -26.19 -9.61 6.79
CA LYS A 621 -27.52 -10.24 6.59
C LYS A 621 -28.19 -10.05 5.21
N ARG A 622 -29.16 -10.92 4.90
CA ARG A 622 -29.85 -11.06 3.58
C ARG A 622 -30.66 -9.82 3.18
N GLY A 623 -30.39 -9.14 2.06
CA GLY A 623 -31.38 -8.34 1.30
C GLY A 623 -31.26 -6.80 1.26
N ILE A 624 -31.58 -6.21 0.10
CA ILE A 624 -31.66 -4.77 -0.28
C ILE A 624 -30.33 -4.10 -0.62
N LEU A 625 -30.22 -3.69 -1.90
CA LEU A 625 -29.10 -2.99 -2.48
C LEU A 625 -29.52 -1.53 -2.78
N LEU A 626 -28.56 -0.60 -2.79
CA LEU A 626 -28.76 0.78 -3.22
C LEU A 626 -27.67 1.12 -4.25
N LEU A 627 -28.07 1.64 -5.41
CA LEU A 627 -27.17 1.97 -6.52
C LEU A 627 -27.35 3.44 -6.90
N SER A 628 -26.35 4.28 -6.62
CA SER A 628 -26.39 5.70 -7.03
C SER A 628 -25.84 5.87 -8.45
N ILE A 629 -26.59 6.57 -9.29
CA ILE A 629 -26.16 7.08 -10.61
C ILE A 629 -25.67 8.54 -10.41
N PRO A 630 -24.74 9.08 -11.24
CA PRO A 630 -24.09 10.37 -11.00
C PRO A 630 -25.01 11.59 -10.73
N ASP A 631 -26.25 11.59 -11.23
CA ASP A 631 -27.10 12.79 -11.23
C ASP A 631 -28.41 12.66 -10.42
N THR A 632 -28.72 11.48 -9.87
CA THR A 632 -29.89 11.23 -9.02
C THR A 632 -29.60 10.12 -8.02
N LEU A 633 -30.07 10.26 -6.77
CA LEU A 633 -30.01 9.17 -5.78
C LEU A 633 -31.03 8.10 -6.17
N GLN A 634 -30.71 7.26 -7.15
CA GLN A 634 -31.51 6.08 -7.44
C GLN A 634 -31.30 5.03 -6.35
N VAL A 635 -32.38 4.34 -6.01
CA VAL A 635 -32.45 3.31 -4.99
C VAL A 635 -32.93 2.06 -5.73
N ARG A 636 -32.05 1.07 -5.92
CA ARG A 636 -32.40 -0.20 -6.58
C ARG A 636 -32.53 -1.30 -5.55
N VAL A 637 -33.73 -1.44 -5.00
CA VAL A 637 -34.02 -2.48 -4.02
C VAL A 637 -33.92 -3.84 -4.70
N MET A 638 -33.02 -4.69 -4.20
CA MET A 638 -32.84 -6.08 -4.62
C MET A 638 -33.25 -7.01 -3.48
N GLN A 639 -34.22 -7.86 -3.74
CA GLN A 639 -34.62 -8.90 -2.82
C GLN A 639 -34.02 -10.23 -3.29
N VAL A 640 -33.13 -10.81 -2.47
CA VAL A 640 -32.66 -12.18 -2.69
C VAL A 640 -33.65 -13.09 -1.98
N SER A 641 -34.33 -13.95 -2.75
CA SER A 641 -35.33 -14.91 -2.28
C SER A 641 -34.69 -16.10 -1.58
#